data_AF-A0A3D5KT32-F1
#
_entry.id   AF-A0A3D5KT32-F1
#
_cell.length_a   1.000
_cell.length_b   1.000
_cell.length_c   1.000
_cell.angle_alpha   90.00
_cell.angle_beta   90.00
_cell.angle_gamma   90.00
#
_symmetry.space_group_name_H-M   'P 1'
#
loop_
_entity.id
_entity.type
_entity.pdbx_description
1 polymer ?
#
loop_
_entity_poly.entity_id
_entity_poly.type
_entity_poly.pdbx_seq_one_letter_code
_entity_poly.pdbx_strand_id
1 'polypeptide(L)'
;MMASILPNFEYDIFISYRHKDNKGDQWVTQFVNELKTELEATFKENISIYFDTNPHDGLSDHHDVDLSLKEKVKSLILIPIVSQTYCDPKSFAWRNEFVPFREIASADQFGLKVKVANGNVASRILPVRIHELASEDLNFLQQELGGILRAIDFTFKSSGINRPLLRTDKQEENFTKTTYRDQINKVANAIKEILDALKHSSSSHEVRNKGEHFLGSNATLPVSATTLFGRDKELGELIELLNVNRVVTIIGTGGMGKTRLALELAHRLKEKFSGNVVFASMAAVVNVEDVIPTLANTLGIKEAEGRDLVKGISTVIGDRSALLVLDNLEQVIAVAPRVAELISNCPHLKIITTSRTPLKISAEHEYALKPLSLPSNKEIKSVDQLLEFPSISLFVDRAKKVNGAFQLTNENATEVIQICERLDGLPLALELAAARIRMMSAKQLLQRLEHALDILTSGAKDLPERHQTLRATIDWSYSLLTDSEKKLFRRMSVFTGGCTMEAIEATCYEGNAIAALDELESLVDKGLVQPVGYSDRFMMLETIKEYSLERLNAVKEVDEIKFRQADYFLKVANQVSEGLENKDQLEAMRLGIAEESNMQTALDFLLSKAREGNAEATEMGLMICGLLCFFWHIRCKHIMARHYSNSFLSLPHCPASSKGKYLTLNTVGLASSTLGKLEQSIKEHQAAYDIAKVMNDKRAMTFALLGMLIANVGLGKVEEAANNLNAYLLFCPEVGSDFYVAFGHTARGIMHLVKGELDGAQKAYEQALIIQNAIPDREGGGLSLGGLALISSLRGNYQEAIEKYRVALHSFITIGDRAEEARILEEIAWVFLKAENAKEARNHFLESIRAYEDVGSVRGIGIALLGIAGVESVEHRPSKAIKIATAAKLFAEQEGIVNNYGEGFQGKIYLDNAMNQLSNEEQDQAIESGKKLSLKDTLLLASATESLIL
;
A
#
# COMPACT_ATOMS: atom_id res chain seq x y z
N MET A 1 40.93 -17.35 -9.78
CA MET A 1 40.01 -16.35 -9.22
C MET A 1 38.62 -16.74 -9.69
N MET A 2 37.65 -16.80 -8.77
CA MET A 2 36.24 -17.05 -9.13
C MET A 2 35.67 -15.76 -9.72
N ALA A 3 35.00 -15.87 -10.86
CA ALA A 3 34.34 -14.73 -11.48
C ALA A 3 33.07 -14.38 -10.70
N SER A 4 32.67 -13.10 -10.74
CA SER A 4 31.39 -12.62 -10.20
C SER A 4 30.21 -13.40 -10.78
N ILE A 5 29.12 -13.43 -10.01
CA ILE A 5 27.86 -14.07 -10.38
C ILE A 5 27.15 -13.32 -11.52
N LEU A 6 27.46 -12.04 -11.74
CA LEU A 6 26.96 -11.27 -12.87
C LEU A 6 28.06 -11.02 -13.91
N PRO A 7 27.73 -11.15 -15.21
CA PRO A 7 28.69 -10.90 -16.29
C PRO A 7 29.14 -9.43 -16.27
N ASN A 8 30.39 -9.18 -16.66
CA ASN A 8 31.07 -7.86 -16.67
C ASN A 8 31.57 -7.34 -15.31
N PHE A 9 31.36 -8.09 -14.23
CA PHE A 9 31.95 -7.84 -12.92
C PHE A 9 33.03 -8.88 -12.62
N GLU A 10 34.05 -8.49 -11.88
CA GLU A 10 35.14 -9.39 -11.52
C GLU A 10 34.92 -10.05 -10.17
N TYR A 11 34.36 -9.31 -9.22
CA TYR A 11 34.02 -9.80 -7.88
C TYR A 11 32.60 -9.39 -7.50
N ASP A 12 31.97 -10.14 -6.60
CA ASP A 12 30.65 -9.76 -6.07
C ASP A 12 30.79 -8.72 -4.97
N ILE A 13 31.83 -8.84 -4.13
CA ILE A 13 32.05 -7.99 -2.97
C ILE A 13 33.48 -7.47 -2.97
N PHE A 14 33.63 -6.17 -2.75
CA PHE A 14 34.91 -5.52 -2.46
C PHE A 14 34.93 -4.96 -1.03
N ILE A 15 35.89 -5.41 -0.21
CA ILE A 15 36.13 -4.86 1.13
C ILE A 15 37.16 -3.74 1.05
N SER A 16 36.75 -2.50 1.38
CA SER A 16 37.64 -1.34 1.47
C SER A 16 37.87 -0.98 2.95
N TYR A 17 39.11 -0.75 3.34
CA TYR A 17 39.48 -0.49 4.74
C TYR A 17 40.80 0.29 4.83
N ARG A 18 41.09 0.95 5.95
CA ARG A 18 42.44 1.52 6.18
C ARG A 18 43.35 0.40 6.66
N HIS A 19 44.53 0.24 6.07
CA HIS A 19 45.47 -0.82 6.48
C HIS A 19 45.76 -0.85 7.99
N LYS A 20 45.74 0.30 8.66
CA LYS A 20 45.91 0.40 10.12
C LYS A 20 44.82 -0.32 10.91
N ASP A 21 43.59 -0.38 10.39
CA ASP A 21 42.45 -1.05 11.04
C ASP A 21 42.60 -2.57 11.06
N ASN A 22 43.50 -3.11 10.22
CA ASN A 22 43.83 -4.54 10.18
C ASN A 22 45.21 -4.85 10.78
N LYS A 23 45.91 -3.85 11.35
CA LYS A 23 47.15 -4.05 12.11
C LYS A 23 46.83 -4.45 13.56
N GLY A 24 47.58 -5.39 14.14
CA GLY A 24 47.31 -5.92 15.48
C GLY A 24 46.42 -7.16 15.42
N ASP A 25 45.21 -7.09 15.98
CA ASP A 25 44.27 -8.21 16.13
C ASP A 25 43.66 -8.74 14.81
N GLN A 26 44.12 -8.22 13.66
CA GLN A 26 43.69 -8.63 12.31
C GLN A 26 42.15 -8.62 12.15
N TRP A 27 41.49 -7.61 12.71
CA TRP A 27 40.04 -7.56 12.80
C TRP A 27 39.34 -7.69 11.43
N VAL A 28 39.86 -7.02 10.39
CA VAL A 28 39.27 -7.07 9.05
C VAL A 28 39.46 -8.46 8.44
N THR A 29 40.65 -9.07 8.59
CA THR A 29 40.88 -10.47 8.17
C THR A 29 39.91 -11.42 8.86
N GLN A 30 39.71 -11.24 10.17
CA GLN A 30 38.82 -12.04 10.98
C GLN A 30 37.35 -11.88 10.54
N PHE A 31 36.93 -10.65 10.23
CA PHE A 31 35.60 -10.32 9.70
C PHE A 31 35.36 -10.98 8.34
N VAL A 32 36.32 -10.87 7.41
CA VAL A 32 36.21 -11.46 6.07
C VAL A 32 36.10 -12.99 6.14
N ASN A 33 36.84 -13.64 7.04
CA ASN A 33 36.78 -15.10 7.17
C ASN A 33 35.41 -15.60 7.70
N GLU A 34 34.81 -14.91 8.67
CA GLU A 34 33.45 -15.26 9.12
C GLU A 34 32.41 -14.94 8.07
N LEU A 35 32.55 -13.79 7.41
CA LEU A 35 31.62 -13.42 6.37
C LEU A 35 31.64 -14.45 5.23
N LYS A 36 32.81 -14.95 4.83
CA LYS A 36 32.90 -16.06 3.86
C LYS A 36 32.15 -17.30 4.34
N THR A 37 32.39 -17.70 5.58
CA THR A 37 31.73 -18.88 6.17
C THR A 37 30.20 -18.72 6.22
N GLU A 38 29.71 -17.54 6.59
CA GLU A 38 28.27 -17.26 6.65
C GLU A 38 27.65 -17.13 5.25
N LEU A 39 28.37 -16.57 4.27
CA LEU A 39 27.92 -16.50 2.88
C LEU A 39 27.82 -17.89 2.25
N GLU A 40 28.75 -18.79 2.53
CA GLU A 40 28.69 -20.21 2.10
C GLU A 40 27.46 -20.94 2.70
N ALA A 41 27.02 -20.57 3.91
CA ALA A 41 25.80 -21.08 4.51
C ALA A 41 24.52 -20.41 3.96
N THR A 42 24.64 -19.16 3.50
CA THR A 42 23.50 -18.32 3.08
C THR A 42 23.12 -18.49 1.61
N PHE A 43 24.08 -18.76 0.73
CA PHE A 43 23.92 -18.86 -0.72
C PHE A 43 24.15 -20.28 -1.24
N LYS A 44 23.48 -20.63 -2.35
CA LYS A 44 23.77 -21.88 -3.07
C LYS A 44 24.92 -21.71 -4.05
N GLU A 45 25.10 -20.50 -4.58
CA GLU A 45 26.20 -20.12 -5.46
C GLU A 45 27.39 -19.60 -4.66
N ASN A 46 28.60 -19.75 -5.20
CA ASN A 46 29.80 -19.21 -4.55
C ASN A 46 29.86 -17.68 -4.75
N ILE A 47 29.88 -16.93 -3.64
CA ILE A 47 30.05 -15.47 -3.65
C ILE A 47 31.54 -15.13 -3.63
N SER A 48 32.00 -14.38 -4.64
CA SER A 48 33.39 -13.94 -4.74
C SER A 48 33.64 -12.66 -3.93
N ILE A 49 34.64 -12.69 -3.04
CA ILE A 49 35.06 -11.53 -2.24
C ILE A 49 36.49 -11.15 -2.59
N TYR A 50 36.69 -9.91 -3.03
CA TYR A 50 37.99 -9.29 -3.08
C TYR A 50 38.34 -8.68 -1.72
N PHE A 51 39.44 -9.18 -1.15
CA PHE A 51 40.04 -8.69 0.08
C PHE A 51 41.56 -8.77 -0.06
N ASP A 52 42.25 -7.64 0.08
CA ASP A 52 43.71 -7.60 0.01
C ASP A 52 44.31 -8.15 1.31
N THR A 53 44.82 -9.38 1.27
CA THR A 53 45.35 -10.05 2.47
C THR A 53 46.76 -9.60 2.85
N ASN A 54 47.39 -8.68 2.13
CA ASN A 54 48.84 -8.49 2.22
C ASN A 54 49.26 -7.64 3.44
N PRO A 55 49.91 -8.21 4.48
CA PRO A 55 50.30 -7.48 5.69
C PRO A 55 51.76 -6.98 5.64
N HIS A 56 52.53 -7.32 4.60
CA HIS A 56 54.00 -7.21 4.60
C HIS A 56 54.68 -6.54 3.41
N ASP A 57 53.98 -6.12 2.36
CA ASP A 57 54.61 -5.20 1.42
C ASP A 57 54.56 -3.80 2.03
N GLY A 58 55.73 -3.27 2.40
CA GLY A 58 55.94 -1.94 2.99
C GLY A 58 55.59 -0.79 2.03
N LEU A 59 54.44 -0.88 1.37
CA LEU A 59 53.88 0.09 0.48
C LEU A 59 53.17 1.13 1.34
N SER A 60 53.70 2.35 1.30
CA SER A 60 53.04 3.52 1.87
C SER A 60 51.66 3.73 1.21
N ASP A 61 50.79 4.53 1.85
CA ASP A 61 49.50 5.03 1.31
C ASP A 61 49.66 5.83 -0.03
N HIS A 62 50.79 5.71 -0.73
CA HIS A 62 51.16 6.42 -1.96
C HIS A 62 51.61 5.48 -3.10
N HIS A 63 51.21 4.20 -3.10
CA HIS A 63 51.58 3.32 -4.20
C HIS A 63 50.77 3.65 -5.47
N ASP A 64 51.48 3.78 -6.59
CA ASP A 64 50.97 4.11 -7.92
C ASP A 64 50.51 2.79 -8.59
N VAL A 65 49.21 2.52 -8.62
CA VAL A 65 48.62 1.21 -8.98
C VAL A 65 47.51 1.36 -10.03
N ASP A 66 47.74 2.18 -11.05
CA ASP A 66 46.74 2.49 -12.08
C ASP A 66 46.24 1.29 -12.89
N LEU A 67 46.95 0.14 -12.87
CA LEU A 67 46.54 -1.06 -13.60
C LEU A 67 45.73 -2.07 -12.77
N SER A 68 45.90 -2.16 -11.44
CA SER A 68 45.09 -3.11 -10.62
C SER A 68 43.79 -2.49 -10.06
N LEU A 69 43.67 -1.16 -10.02
CA LEU A 69 42.47 -0.47 -9.52
C LEU A 69 41.28 -0.57 -10.48
N LYS A 70 41.51 -0.59 -11.80
CA LYS A 70 40.44 -0.69 -12.82
C LYS A 70 39.64 -1.99 -12.76
N GLU A 71 40.26 -3.06 -12.27
CA GLU A 71 39.67 -4.39 -12.13
C GLU A 71 38.94 -4.53 -10.78
N LYS A 72 39.51 -3.97 -9.69
CA LYS A 72 38.95 -4.00 -8.32
C LYS A 72 37.60 -3.31 -8.15
N VAL A 73 37.39 -2.19 -8.85
CA VAL A 73 36.19 -1.36 -8.71
C VAL A 73 34.99 -1.93 -9.48
N LYS A 74 35.20 -2.92 -10.35
CA LYS A 74 34.15 -3.69 -11.02
C LYS A 74 33.57 -4.77 -10.10
N SER A 75 33.14 -4.36 -8.92
CA SER A 75 32.45 -5.22 -7.96
C SER A 75 30.96 -4.85 -7.88
N LEU A 76 30.11 -5.80 -7.47
CA LEU A 76 28.68 -5.52 -7.31
C LEU A 76 28.39 -4.71 -6.05
N ILE A 77 29.10 -4.99 -4.96
CA ILE A 77 28.92 -4.38 -3.64
C ILE A 77 30.27 -3.90 -3.09
N LEU A 78 30.30 -2.71 -2.50
CA LEU A 78 31.42 -2.21 -1.71
C LEU A 78 31.07 -2.24 -0.22
N ILE A 79 31.93 -2.84 0.60
CA ILE A 79 31.83 -2.82 2.06
C ILE A 79 32.98 -1.97 2.61
N PRO A 80 32.75 -0.68 2.90
CA PRO A 80 33.72 0.14 3.61
C PRO A 80 33.72 -0.21 5.10
N ILE A 81 34.89 -0.57 5.63
CA ILE A 81 35.12 -0.71 7.08
C ILE A 81 35.38 0.68 7.66
N VAL A 82 34.32 1.27 8.20
CA VAL A 82 34.30 2.65 8.67
C VAL A 82 34.91 2.74 10.07
N SER A 83 36.18 3.12 10.12
CA SER A 83 36.96 3.43 11.32
C SER A 83 37.07 4.94 11.56
N GLN A 84 37.70 5.34 12.67
CA GLN A 84 37.97 6.75 13.01
C GLN A 84 38.80 7.49 11.96
N THR A 85 39.48 6.77 11.05
CA THR A 85 40.36 7.38 10.04
C THR A 85 39.98 7.01 8.61
N TYR A 86 38.82 6.36 8.42
CA TYR A 86 38.34 5.96 7.10
C TYR A 86 37.84 7.15 6.29
N CYS A 87 37.10 8.07 6.92
CA CYS A 87 36.55 9.27 6.31
C CYS A 87 37.58 10.39 6.05
N ASP A 88 38.81 10.05 5.67
CA ASP A 88 39.83 11.02 5.29
C ASP A 88 39.86 11.19 3.76
N PRO A 89 39.45 12.35 3.20
CA PRO A 89 39.47 12.62 1.76
C PRO A 89 40.85 12.55 1.12
N LYS A 90 41.93 12.52 1.92
CA LYS A 90 43.32 12.37 1.45
C LYS A 90 43.80 10.92 1.49
N SER A 91 43.05 10.02 2.13
CA SER A 91 43.42 8.62 2.21
C SER A 91 43.28 7.91 0.86
N PHE A 92 44.13 6.91 0.65
CA PHE A 92 44.10 6.08 -0.54
C PHE A 92 42.75 5.36 -0.71
N ALA A 93 42.27 4.70 0.35
CA ALA A 93 40.98 3.99 0.35
C ALA A 93 39.82 4.92 -0.04
N TRP A 94 39.82 6.16 0.44
CA TRP A 94 38.77 7.10 0.08
C TRP A 94 38.84 7.55 -1.38
N ARG A 95 40.01 8.02 -1.83
CA ARG A 95 40.19 8.60 -3.17
C ARG A 95 40.13 7.57 -4.29
N ASN A 96 40.66 6.38 -4.05
CA ASN A 96 40.92 5.39 -5.10
C ASN A 96 39.99 4.17 -5.03
N GLU A 97 39.28 3.96 -3.91
CA GLU A 97 38.37 2.82 -3.75
C GLU A 97 36.93 3.29 -3.57
N PHE A 98 36.65 4.08 -2.53
CA PHE A 98 35.29 4.51 -2.19
C PHE A 98 34.67 5.45 -3.25
N VAL A 99 35.34 6.56 -3.56
CA VAL A 99 34.83 7.54 -4.54
C VAL A 99 34.68 6.92 -5.93
N PRO A 100 35.67 6.19 -6.48
CA PRO A 100 35.54 5.58 -7.81
C PRO A 100 34.46 4.50 -7.87
N PHE A 101 34.31 3.67 -6.82
CA PHE A 101 33.21 2.70 -6.77
C PHE A 101 31.86 3.39 -6.80
N ARG A 102 31.69 4.45 -6.00
CA ARG A 102 30.44 5.21 -5.98
C ARG A 102 30.12 5.78 -7.36
N GLU A 103 31.09 6.38 -8.03
CA GLU A 103 30.91 6.97 -9.37
C GLU A 103 30.54 5.91 -10.40
N ILE A 104 31.27 4.78 -10.43
CA ILE A 104 31.00 3.66 -11.35
C ILE A 104 29.64 3.04 -11.07
N ALA A 105 29.33 2.73 -9.81
CA ALA A 105 28.05 2.15 -9.43
C ALA A 105 26.88 3.10 -9.69
N SER A 106 27.08 4.43 -9.56
CA SER A 106 26.04 5.42 -9.88
C SER A 106 25.78 5.55 -11.38
N ALA A 107 26.80 5.30 -12.20
CA ALA A 107 26.72 5.41 -13.66
C ALA A 107 26.39 4.09 -14.37
N ASP A 108 26.50 2.94 -13.70
CA ASP A 108 26.18 1.65 -14.29
C ASP A 108 24.65 1.38 -14.37
N GLN A 109 24.29 0.33 -15.09
CA GLN A 109 22.90 -0.04 -15.39
C GLN A 109 22.03 -0.35 -14.15
N PHE A 110 22.65 -0.62 -13.00
CA PHE A 110 21.93 -0.94 -11.75
C PHE A 110 21.76 0.28 -10.85
N GLY A 111 22.66 1.27 -10.97
CA GLY A 111 22.71 2.44 -10.10
C GLY A 111 23.24 2.10 -8.71
N LEU A 112 23.55 3.14 -7.92
CA LEU A 112 24.11 3.01 -6.56
C LEU A 112 23.10 2.43 -5.56
N LYS A 113 21.81 2.68 -5.80
CA LYS A 113 20.68 2.31 -4.93
C LYS A 113 19.79 1.31 -5.68
N VAL A 114 19.60 0.12 -5.11
CA VAL A 114 18.81 -0.97 -5.69
C VAL A 114 17.54 -1.22 -4.87
N LYS A 115 16.45 -1.58 -5.53
CA LYS A 115 15.19 -1.92 -4.87
C LYS A 115 15.20 -3.41 -4.51
N VAL A 116 15.16 -3.71 -3.23
CA VAL A 116 15.17 -5.09 -2.71
C VAL A 116 13.74 -5.64 -2.59
N ALA A 117 13.58 -6.96 -2.45
CA ALA A 117 12.30 -7.66 -2.59
C ALA A 117 11.19 -7.18 -1.63
N ASN A 118 11.56 -6.67 -0.45
CA ASN A 118 10.63 -6.10 0.53
C ASN A 118 10.15 -4.67 0.19
N GLY A 119 10.54 -4.13 -0.98
CA GLY A 119 10.17 -2.80 -1.46
C GLY A 119 11.09 -1.67 -0.99
N ASN A 120 11.99 -1.93 -0.03
CA ASN A 120 12.98 -0.96 0.43
C ASN A 120 14.06 -0.71 -0.61
N VAL A 121 14.76 0.42 -0.45
CA VAL A 121 15.93 0.78 -1.24
C VAL A 121 17.19 0.50 -0.43
N ALA A 122 18.04 -0.39 -0.94
CA ALA A 122 19.34 -0.70 -0.38
C ALA A 122 20.46 -0.05 -1.20
N SER A 123 21.51 0.41 -0.53
CA SER A 123 22.71 0.94 -1.18
C SER A 123 23.67 -0.21 -1.51
N ARG A 124 24.30 -0.17 -2.68
CA ARG A 124 25.40 -1.08 -3.05
C ARG A 124 26.71 -0.76 -2.32
N ILE A 125 26.77 0.38 -1.64
CA ILE A 125 27.75 0.64 -0.60
C ILE A 125 27.11 0.26 0.73
N LEU A 126 27.65 -0.78 1.39
CA LEU A 126 27.15 -1.36 2.64
C LEU A 126 28.15 -1.08 3.78
N PRO A 127 28.01 0.03 4.52
CA PRO A 127 29.01 0.42 5.51
C PRO A 127 28.99 -0.47 6.75
N VAL A 128 30.18 -0.90 7.18
CA VAL A 128 30.40 -1.63 8.44
C VAL A 128 31.16 -0.71 9.38
N ARG A 129 30.51 -0.28 10.47
CA ARG A 129 31.10 0.70 11.38
C ARG A 129 31.74 -0.01 12.58
N ILE A 130 33.03 0.24 12.80
CA ILE A 130 33.82 -0.41 13.87
C ILE A 130 34.23 0.55 15.00
N HIS A 131 34.00 1.85 14.82
CA HIS A 131 34.16 2.88 15.86
C HIS A 131 32.99 3.86 15.83
N GLU A 132 32.70 4.50 16.96
CA GLU A 132 31.93 5.75 16.92
C GLU A 132 32.72 6.81 16.15
N LEU A 133 32.04 7.46 15.22
CA LEU A 133 32.59 8.54 14.40
C LEU A 133 32.36 9.89 15.07
N ALA A 134 33.27 10.82 14.83
CA ALA A 134 33.00 12.23 15.10
C ALA A 134 31.84 12.72 14.20
N SER A 135 31.08 13.70 14.68
CA SER A 135 29.95 14.25 13.93
C SER A 135 30.33 14.79 12.55
N GLU A 136 31.55 15.32 12.42
CA GLU A 136 32.11 15.81 11.15
C GLU A 136 32.27 14.69 10.13
N ASP A 137 32.92 13.58 10.51
CA ASP A 137 33.12 12.40 9.65
C ASP A 137 31.80 11.71 9.28
N LEU A 138 30.85 11.69 10.21
CA LEU A 138 29.53 11.12 9.99
C LEU A 138 28.72 11.95 8.98
N ASN A 139 28.71 13.28 9.14
CA ASN A 139 28.04 14.17 8.20
C ASN A 139 28.68 14.10 6.81
N PHE A 140 30.01 14.07 6.76
CA PHE A 140 30.75 13.97 5.50
C PHE A 140 30.42 12.66 4.76
N LEU A 141 30.42 11.52 5.45
CA LEU A 141 30.05 10.24 4.85
C LEU A 141 28.59 10.21 4.38
N GLN A 142 27.67 10.81 5.13
CA GLN A 142 26.25 10.91 4.75
C GLN A 142 26.01 11.79 3.53
N GLN A 143 26.76 12.89 3.41
CA GLN A 143 26.74 13.73 2.23
C GLN A 143 27.20 12.95 0.99
N GLU A 144 28.30 12.19 1.10
CA GLU A 144 28.82 11.40 -0.02
C GLU A 144 27.89 10.24 -0.43
N LEU A 145 27.09 9.69 0.51
CA LEU A 145 26.11 8.63 0.24
C LEU A 145 24.75 9.16 -0.23
N GLY A 146 24.51 10.47 -0.14
CA GLY A 146 23.23 11.09 -0.50
C GLY A 146 22.07 10.62 0.39
N GLY A 147 22.29 10.54 1.70
CA GLY A 147 21.27 10.16 2.69
C GLY A 147 21.83 9.75 4.05
N ILE A 148 20.93 9.37 4.98
CA ILE A 148 21.30 8.92 6.33
C ILE A 148 22.14 7.64 6.25
N LEU A 149 23.22 7.58 7.05
CA LEU A 149 24.12 6.43 7.13
C LEU A 149 23.39 5.25 7.78
N ARG A 150 23.13 4.21 7.00
CA ARG A 150 22.61 2.92 7.47
C ARG A 150 23.74 1.89 7.55
N ALA A 151 24.59 2.03 8.56
CA ALA A 151 25.72 1.14 8.79
C ALA A 151 25.33 -0.07 9.67
N ILE A 152 26.02 -1.19 9.49
CA ILE A 152 25.95 -2.33 10.42
C ILE A 152 27.03 -2.12 11.49
N ASP A 153 26.59 -2.09 12.75
CA ASP A 153 27.42 -1.66 13.88
C ASP A 153 28.19 -2.81 14.53
N PHE A 154 29.50 -2.77 14.37
CA PHE A 154 30.49 -3.61 15.06
C PHE A 154 31.29 -2.78 16.07
N THR A 155 30.61 -1.93 16.84
CA THR A 155 31.22 -1.11 17.90
C THR A 155 30.99 -1.75 19.26
N PHE A 156 32.04 -1.96 20.05
CA PHE A 156 31.92 -2.29 21.47
C PHE A 156 31.95 -0.99 22.29
N LYS A 157 30.92 -0.79 23.11
CA LYS A 157 30.78 0.41 23.96
C LYS A 157 30.67 0.02 25.43
N SER A 158 31.55 0.60 26.24
CA SER A 158 31.44 0.63 27.68
C SER A 158 32.02 1.95 28.19
N SER A 159 31.97 2.21 29.50
CA SER A 159 32.47 3.48 30.07
C SER A 159 33.93 3.73 29.66
N GLY A 160 34.16 4.78 28.86
CA GLY A 160 35.48 5.18 28.37
C GLY A 160 36.10 4.30 27.26
N ILE A 161 35.35 3.36 26.69
CA ILE A 161 35.86 2.41 25.67
C ILE A 161 35.07 2.56 24.37
N ASN A 162 35.78 2.86 23.27
CA ASN A 162 35.30 2.88 21.89
C ASN A 162 36.28 2.07 21.04
N ARG A 163 35.94 0.81 20.75
CA ARG A 163 36.78 -0.11 19.96
C ARG A 163 35.90 -1.02 19.09
N PRO A 164 36.49 -1.75 18.12
CA PRO A 164 35.77 -2.77 17.37
C PRO A 164 35.25 -3.88 18.29
N LEU A 165 34.07 -4.40 17.95
CA LEU A 165 33.45 -5.56 18.59
C LEU A 165 34.24 -6.82 18.26
N LEU A 166 34.61 -7.61 19.27
CA LEU A 166 35.34 -8.87 19.15
C LEU A 166 34.39 -10.06 19.33
N ARG A 167 34.77 -11.23 18.81
CA ARG A 167 33.95 -12.46 18.94
C ARG A 167 33.78 -12.95 20.37
N THR A 168 34.76 -12.67 21.22
CA THR A 168 34.79 -13.07 22.62
C THR A 168 34.05 -12.10 23.53
N ASP A 169 33.59 -10.96 23.00
CA ASP A 169 32.86 -9.97 23.79
C ASP A 169 31.49 -10.51 24.18
N LYS A 170 31.17 -10.38 25.47
CA LYS A 170 29.88 -10.77 26.00
C LYS A 170 28.86 -9.67 25.80
N GLN A 171 27.63 -10.07 25.48
CA GLN A 171 26.53 -9.15 25.16
C GLN A 171 26.22 -8.20 26.33
N GLU A 172 26.36 -8.69 27.57
CA GLU A 172 26.06 -7.96 28.79
C GLU A 172 27.06 -6.83 29.10
N GLU A 173 28.27 -6.92 28.56
CA GLU A 173 29.36 -5.95 28.79
C GLU A 173 29.32 -4.78 27.80
N ASN A 174 28.53 -4.89 26.73
CA ASN A 174 28.37 -3.87 25.70
C ASN A 174 27.05 -3.10 25.88
N PHE A 175 27.13 -1.77 26.00
CA PHE A 175 25.95 -0.90 26.16
C PHE A 175 24.93 -1.05 25.03
N THR A 176 25.37 -1.40 23.83
CA THR A 176 24.48 -1.62 22.67
C THR A 176 23.88 -3.03 22.62
N LYS A 177 24.29 -3.92 23.53
CA LYS A 177 23.90 -5.34 23.60
C LYS A 177 24.04 -6.08 22.25
N THR A 178 25.00 -5.68 21.42
CA THR A 178 25.26 -6.34 20.14
C THR A 178 26.20 -7.53 20.31
N THR A 179 25.91 -8.62 19.58
CA THR A 179 26.78 -9.79 19.48
C THR A 179 27.48 -9.81 18.11
N TYR A 180 28.74 -10.26 18.05
CA TYR A 180 29.49 -10.28 16.79
C TYR A 180 28.82 -11.15 15.71
N ARG A 181 28.31 -12.33 16.13
CA ARG A 181 27.65 -13.29 15.23
C ARG A 181 26.39 -12.71 14.58
N ASP A 182 25.54 -12.03 15.35
CA ASP A 182 24.31 -11.43 14.79
C ASP A 182 24.62 -10.35 13.77
N GLN A 183 25.72 -9.58 13.96
CA GLN A 183 26.12 -8.57 12.99
C GLN A 183 26.68 -9.20 11.70
N ILE A 184 27.44 -10.30 11.78
CA ILE A 184 27.87 -11.06 10.59
C ILE A 184 26.65 -11.56 9.81
N ASN A 185 25.64 -12.11 10.50
CA ASN A 185 24.39 -12.55 9.85
C ASN A 185 23.65 -11.39 9.18
N LYS A 186 23.62 -10.21 9.81
CA LYS A 186 23.03 -9.01 9.20
C LYS A 186 23.77 -8.58 7.93
N VAL A 187 25.11 -8.64 7.93
CA VAL A 187 25.91 -8.32 6.73
C VAL A 187 25.60 -9.32 5.61
N ALA A 188 25.60 -10.62 5.90
CA ALA A 188 25.30 -11.67 4.91
C ALA A 188 23.87 -11.54 4.33
N ASN A 189 22.88 -11.26 5.17
CA ASN A 189 21.50 -11.02 4.72
C ASN A 189 21.36 -9.76 3.87
N ALA A 190 22.03 -8.66 4.24
CA ALA A 190 22.04 -7.44 3.44
C ALA A 190 22.67 -7.66 2.05
N ILE A 191 23.78 -8.41 1.99
CA ILE A 191 24.41 -8.83 0.73
C ILE A 191 23.43 -9.64 -0.12
N LYS A 192 22.72 -10.59 0.48
CA LYS A 192 21.71 -11.41 -0.20
C LYS A 192 20.61 -10.57 -0.82
N GLU A 193 20.02 -9.65 -0.06
CA GLU A 193 18.99 -8.78 -0.60
C GLU A 193 19.48 -7.95 -1.79
N ILE A 194 20.70 -7.40 -1.70
CA ILE A 194 21.30 -6.59 -2.77
C ILE A 194 21.62 -7.44 -4.02
N LEU A 195 22.27 -8.59 -3.85
CA LEU A 195 22.62 -9.47 -4.97
C LEU A 195 21.38 -10.05 -5.65
N ASP A 196 20.36 -10.43 -4.88
CA ASP A 196 19.08 -10.88 -5.45
C ASP A 196 18.45 -9.74 -6.28
N ALA A 197 18.41 -8.51 -5.77
CA ALA A 197 17.90 -7.36 -6.54
C ALA A 197 18.68 -7.11 -7.84
N LEU A 198 20.00 -7.30 -7.83
CA LEU A 198 20.86 -7.15 -9.01
C LEU A 198 20.65 -8.28 -10.04
N LYS A 199 20.41 -9.52 -9.58
CA LYS A 199 20.06 -10.65 -10.46
C LYS A 199 18.72 -10.43 -11.17
N HIS A 200 17.71 -9.94 -10.44
CA HIS A 200 16.38 -9.69 -11.02
C HIS A 200 16.35 -8.49 -11.99
N SER A 201 17.29 -7.54 -11.87
CA SER A 201 17.39 -6.41 -12.79
C SER A 201 18.15 -6.76 -14.07
N SER A 202 19.17 -7.62 -14.02
CA SER A 202 19.93 -8.05 -15.20
C SER A 202 19.16 -8.97 -16.16
N SER A 203 18.19 -9.74 -15.67
CA SER A 203 17.27 -10.54 -16.51
C SER A 203 16.18 -9.71 -17.20
N SER A 204 16.13 -8.39 -16.98
CA SER A 204 15.06 -7.50 -17.43
C SER A 204 15.47 -6.44 -18.46
N HIS A 205 16.61 -6.63 -19.14
CA HIS A 205 17.07 -5.74 -20.23
C HIS A 205 16.51 -6.13 -21.61
N GLU A 206 15.18 -6.20 -21.70
CA GLU A 206 14.47 -5.54 -22.80
C GLU A 206 13.82 -4.31 -22.18
N VAL A 207 14.08 -3.13 -22.75
CA VAL A 207 13.62 -1.78 -22.37
C VAL A 207 12.37 -1.78 -21.48
N ARG A 208 12.54 -1.76 -20.15
CA ARG A 208 11.45 -1.47 -19.22
C ARG A 208 11.16 0.02 -19.24
N ASN A 209 10.23 0.43 -20.10
CA ASN A 209 9.53 1.69 -19.96
C ASN A 209 8.87 1.73 -18.57
N LYS A 210 9.35 2.60 -17.67
CA LYS A 210 8.75 2.85 -16.34
C LYS A 210 7.30 3.43 -16.40
N GLY A 211 6.65 3.39 -17.56
CA GLY A 211 5.27 3.81 -17.81
C GLY A 211 4.26 2.67 -17.96
N GLU A 212 4.64 1.41 -17.75
CA GLU A 212 3.70 0.28 -17.91
C GLU A 212 2.90 -0.07 -16.65
N HIS A 213 3.35 0.28 -15.45
CA HIS A 213 2.57 0.10 -14.21
C HIS A 213 1.70 1.32 -13.94
N PHE A 214 0.39 1.21 -14.18
CA PHE A 214 -0.56 2.33 -14.04
C PHE A 214 -1.68 2.08 -13.02
N LEU A 215 -1.81 0.85 -12.51
CA LEU A 215 -2.76 0.51 -11.45
C LEU A 215 -2.09 0.76 -10.10
N GLY A 216 -2.79 1.45 -9.19
CA GLY A 216 -2.22 1.98 -7.96
C GLY A 216 -1.51 0.93 -7.08
N SER A 217 -0.50 1.39 -6.32
CA SER A 217 0.37 0.57 -5.44
C SER A 217 -0.35 -0.21 -4.33
N ASN A 218 -1.67 -0.01 -4.14
CA ASN A 218 -2.48 -0.74 -3.17
C ASN A 218 -2.86 -2.17 -3.63
N ALA A 219 -2.75 -2.47 -4.93
CA ALA A 219 -3.15 -3.77 -5.47
C ALA A 219 -1.98 -4.75 -5.49
N THR A 220 -1.56 -5.23 -4.32
CA THR A 220 -0.66 -6.39 -4.25
C THR A 220 -1.47 -7.68 -4.27
N LEU A 221 -1.09 -8.62 -5.14
CA LEU A 221 -1.66 -9.96 -5.13
C LEU A 221 -1.40 -10.62 -3.76
N PRO A 222 -2.43 -11.11 -3.06
CA PRO A 222 -2.26 -11.82 -1.80
C PRO A 222 -1.23 -12.95 -1.92
N VAL A 223 -0.30 -13.02 -0.97
CA VAL A 223 0.66 -14.13 -0.87
C VAL A 223 -0.02 -15.29 -0.15
N SER A 224 -0.09 -16.45 -0.79
CA SER A 224 -0.65 -17.65 -0.15
C SER A 224 0.37 -18.26 0.80
N ALA A 225 0.02 -18.43 2.08
CA ALA A 225 0.88 -19.04 3.10
C ALA A 225 1.01 -20.58 2.99
N THR A 226 0.30 -21.21 2.06
CA THR A 226 0.29 -22.67 1.92
C THR A 226 0.37 -23.10 0.46
N THR A 227 1.14 -24.17 0.20
CA THR A 227 1.34 -24.76 -1.13
C THR A 227 0.02 -25.18 -1.79
N LEU A 228 -0.12 -24.90 -3.09
CA LEU A 228 -1.22 -25.39 -3.91
C LEU A 228 -0.90 -26.83 -4.38
N PHE A 229 -1.74 -27.79 -4.01
CA PHE A 229 -1.51 -29.21 -4.31
C PHE A 229 -2.20 -29.65 -5.61
N GLY A 230 -1.41 -30.19 -6.55
CA GLY A 230 -1.91 -30.97 -7.69
C GLY A 230 -2.79 -30.22 -8.67
N ARG A 231 -2.51 -28.94 -8.92
CA ARG A 231 -3.27 -28.07 -9.84
C ARG A 231 -2.47 -27.58 -11.05
N ASP A 232 -1.29 -28.15 -11.33
CA ASP A 232 -0.44 -27.70 -12.43
C ASP A 232 -1.08 -27.90 -13.81
N LYS A 233 -1.89 -28.96 -13.96
CA LYS A 233 -2.65 -29.20 -15.19
C LYS A 233 -3.71 -28.12 -15.40
N GLU A 234 -4.52 -27.84 -14.38
CA GLU A 234 -5.57 -26.83 -14.45
C GLU A 234 -4.98 -25.42 -14.66
N LEU A 235 -3.82 -25.12 -14.06
CA LEU A 235 -3.10 -23.87 -14.31
C LEU A 235 -2.65 -23.77 -15.78
N GLY A 236 -2.13 -24.85 -16.37
CA GLY A 236 -1.78 -24.90 -17.79
C GLY A 236 -2.99 -24.64 -18.70
N GLU A 237 -4.10 -25.34 -18.45
CA GLU A 237 -5.36 -25.18 -19.19
C GLU A 237 -5.91 -23.73 -19.07
N LEU A 238 -5.89 -23.15 -17.86
CA LEU A 238 -6.36 -21.78 -17.64
C LEU A 238 -5.47 -20.73 -18.32
N ILE A 239 -4.15 -20.94 -18.38
CA ILE A 239 -3.23 -20.06 -19.12
C ILE A 239 -3.56 -20.10 -20.62
N GLU A 240 -3.81 -21.28 -21.18
CA GLU A 240 -4.22 -21.42 -22.59
C GLU A 240 -5.57 -20.75 -22.86
N LEU A 241 -6.56 -20.97 -22.00
CA LEU A 241 -7.88 -20.34 -22.11
C LEU A 241 -7.81 -18.83 -22.03
N LEU A 242 -7.01 -18.29 -21.11
CA LEU A 242 -6.77 -16.86 -21.00
C LEU A 242 -5.99 -16.30 -22.19
N ASN A 243 -5.31 -17.10 -23.01
CA ASN A 243 -4.68 -16.58 -24.24
C ASN A 243 -5.72 -16.24 -25.29
N VAL A 244 -6.77 -17.05 -25.42
CA VAL A 244 -7.79 -16.95 -26.48
C VAL A 244 -9.02 -16.17 -26.03
N ASN A 245 -9.36 -16.23 -24.74
CA ASN A 245 -10.57 -15.62 -24.19
C ASN A 245 -10.24 -14.36 -23.37
N ARG A 246 -11.26 -13.50 -23.20
CA ARG A 246 -11.14 -12.24 -22.44
C ARG A 246 -11.68 -12.33 -21.02
N VAL A 247 -12.70 -13.15 -20.79
CA VAL A 247 -13.22 -13.43 -19.45
C VAL A 247 -13.20 -14.93 -19.24
N VAL A 248 -12.54 -15.39 -18.18
CA VAL A 248 -12.55 -16.80 -17.75
C VAL A 248 -13.15 -16.87 -16.36
N THR A 249 -14.27 -17.58 -16.26
CA THR A 249 -14.97 -17.81 -14.98
C THR A 249 -14.64 -19.19 -14.46
N ILE A 250 -13.90 -19.27 -13.36
CA ILE A 250 -13.64 -20.50 -12.62
C ILE A 250 -14.90 -20.82 -11.81
N ILE A 251 -15.63 -21.83 -12.27
CA ILE A 251 -16.89 -22.29 -11.67
C ILE A 251 -16.61 -23.44 -10.72
N GLY A 252 -17.24 -23.41 -9.56
CA GLY A 252 -17.15 -24.52 -8.65
C GLY A 252 -17.85 -24.30 -7.31
N THR A 253 -18.15 -25.40 -6.63
CA THR A 253 -18.70 -25.38 -5.27
C THR A 253 -17.76 -24.68 -4.28
N GLY A 254 -18.30 -24.27 -3.12
CA GLY A 254 -17.49 -23.76 -2.01
C GLY A 254 -16.38 -24.74 -1.62
N GLY A 255 -15.24 -24.24 -1.14
CA GLY A 255 -14.15 -25.08 -0.63
C GLY A 255 -13.28 -25.81 -1.66
N MET A 256 -13.51 -25.64 -2.97
CA MET A 256 -12.68 -26.26 -4.04
C MET A 256 -11.33 -25.58 -4.30
N GLY A 257 -11.06 -24.45 -3.66
CA GLY A 257 -9.81 -23.70 -3.85
C GLY A 257 -9.79 -22.78 -5.07
N LYS A 258 -10.96 -22.33 -5.57
CA LYS A 258 -11.07 -21.40 -6.72
C LYS A 258 -10.23 -20.14 -6.52
N THR A 259 -10.36 -19.49 -5.37
CA THR A 259 -9.59 -18.29 -4.99
C THR A 259 -8.09 -18.55 -4.99
N ARG A 260 -7.65 -19.67 -4.37
CA ARG A 260 -6.22 -20.06 -4.36
C ARG A 260 -5.69 -20.30 -5.78
N LEU A 261 -6.48 -20.97 -6.63
CA LEU A 261 -6.11 -21.24 -8.03
C LEU A 261 -6.03 -19.94 -8.85
N ALA A 262 -7.00 -19.04 -8.69
CA ALA A 262 -7.04 -17.75 -9.37
C ALA A 262 -5.85 -16.86 -8.96
N LEU A 263 -5.50 -16.84 -7.69
CA LEU A 263 -4.34 -16.10 -7.17
C LEU A 263 -3.01 -16.67 -7.68
N GLU A 264 -2.83 -17.99 -7.65
CA GLU A 264 -1.64 -18.64 -8.20
C GLU A 264 -1.49 -18.37 -9.70
N LEU A 265 -2.60 -18.45 -10.45
CA LEU A 265 -2.64 -18.10 -11.87
C LEU A 265 -2.25 -16.63 -12.10
N ALA A 266 -2.78 -15.72 -11.29
CA ALA A 266 -2.48 -14.30 -11.36
C ALA A 266 -0.99 -14.00 -11.06
N HIS A 267 -0.39 -14.69 -10.09
CA HIS A 267 1.04 -14.60 -9.78
C HIS A 267 1.89 -15.08 -10.96
N ARG A 268 1.55 -16.23 -11.58
CA ARG A 268 2.26 -16.76 -12.75
C ARG A 268 2.14 -15.84 -13.98
N LEU A 269 1.03 -15.13 -14.12
CA LEU A 269 0.77 -14.22 -15.25
C LEU A 269 1.28 -12.80 -15.01
N LYS A 270 1.78 -12.46 -13.82
CA LYS A 270 2.14 -11.09 -13.43
C LYS A 270 3.08 -10.41 -14.43
N GLU A 271 4.16 -11.07 -14.83
CA GLU A 271 5.13 -10.52 -15.79
C GLU A 271 4.52 -10.31 -17.19
N LYS A 272 3.57 -11.17 -17.60
CA LYS A 272 2.91 -11.06 -18.91
C LYS A 272 2.06 -9.80 -19.07
N PHE A 273 1.58 -9.26 -17.96
CA PHE A 273 0.78 -8.03 -17.93
C PHE A 273 1.59 -6.82 -17.44
N SER A 274 2.93 -6.89 -17.50
CA SER A 274 3.83 -5.85 -16.96
C SER A 274 3.49 -5.47 -15.52
N GLY A 275 3.03 -6.47 -14.75
CA GLY A 275 2.58 -6.37 -13.38
C GLY A 275 1.28 -5.57 -13.14
N ASN A 276 0.51 -5.24 -14.18
CA ASN A 276 -0.86 -4.71 -14.08
C ASN A 276 -1.88 -5.83 -13.76
N VAL A 277 -1.68 -6.49 -12.63
CA VAL A 277 -2.55 -7.57 -12.14
C VAL A 277 -3.18 -7.16 -10.83
N VAL A 278 -4.51 -7.14 -10.77
CA VAL A 278 -5.25 -6.65 -9.61
C VAL A 278 -6.21 -7.72 -9.12
N PHE A 279 -6.19 -7.95 -7.81
CA PHE A 279 -7.13 -8.81 -7.11
C PHE A 279 -8.15 -7.95 -6.37
N ALA A 280 -9.43 -8.17 -6.67
CA ALA A 280 -10.55 -7.53 -5.99
C ALA A 280 -11.45 -8.62 -5.41
N SER A 281 -11.54 -8.68 -4.08
CA SER A 281 -12.47 -9.58 -3.39
C SER A 281 -13.84 -8.94 -3.31
N MET A 282 -14.85 -9.64 -3.82
CA MET A 282 -16.26 -9.24 -3.72
C MET A 282 -16.97 -9.88 -2.52
N ALA A 283 -16.22 -10.53 -1.62
CA ALA A 283 -16.80 -11.22 -0.48
C ALA A 283 -17.53 -10.30 0.51
N ALA A 284 -17.11 -9.04 0.60
CA ALA A 284 -17.78 -8.04 1.42
C ALA A 284 -18.97 -7.36 0.70
N VAL A 285 -19.15 -7.59 -0.60
CA VAL A 285 -20.06 -6.83 -1.45
C VAL A 285 -21.39 -7.54 -1.54
N VAL A 286 -22.42 -6.95 -0.91
CA VAL A 286 -23.77 -7.51 -0.87
C VAL A 286 -24.66 -6.96 -1.97
N ASN A 287 -24.54 -5.68 -2.31
CA ASN A 287 -25.34 -5.06 -3.38
C ASN A 287 -24.55 -4.95 -4.68
N VAL A 288 -25.26 -5.15 -5.80
CA VAL A 288 -24.70 -5.10 -7.15
C VAL A 288 -24.12 -3.71 -7.48
N GLU A 289 -24.74 -2.66 -6.95
CA GLU A 289 -24.33 -1.27 -7.12
C GLU A 289 -22.96 -0.96 -6.51
N ASP A 290 -22.54 -1.73 -5.49
CA ASP A 290 -21.28 -1.54 -4.75
C ASP A 290 -20.08 -2.23 -5.43
N VAL A 291 -20.30 -3.07 -6.44
CA VAL A 291 -19.23 -3.83 -7.12
C VAL A 291 -18.28 -2.91 -7.89
N ILE A 292 -18.83 -1.98 -8.68
CA ILE A 292 -18.02 -1.05 -9.47
C ILE A 292 -17.27 -0.05 -8.57
N PRO A 293 -17.90 0.57 -7.54
CA PRO A 293 -17.20 1.30 -6.48
C PRO A 293 -16.06 0.52 -5.83
N THR A 294 -16.30 -0.74 -5.45
CA THR A 294 -15.28 -1.62 -4.83
C THR A 294 -14.12 -1.86 -5.78
N LEU A 295 -14.40 -2.15 -7.05
CA LEU A 295 -13.39 -2.35 -8.08
C LEU A 295 -12.60 -1.05 -8.35
N ALA A 296 -13.28 0.09 -8.44
CA ALA A 296 -12.64 1.40 -8.60
C ALA A 296 -11.69 1.69 -7.44
N ASN A 297 -12.16 1.55 -6.19
CA ASN A 297 -11.33 1.71 -4.99
C ASN A 297 -10.13 0.75 -4.98
N THR A 298 -10.32 -0.52 -5.37
CA THR A 298 -9.23 -1.51 -5.48
C THR A 298 -8.17 -1.09 -6.50
N LEU A 299 -8.60 -0.53 -7.63
CA LEU A 299 -7.73 -0.02 -8.69
C LEU A 299 -7.08 1.34 -8.33
N GLY A 300 -7.42 1.92 -7.17
CA GLY A 300 -7.01 3.28 -6.80
C GLY A 300 -7.77 4.37 -7.57
N ILE A 301 -8.81 4.00 -8.32
CA ILE A 301 -9.63 4.92 -9.10
C ILE A 301 -10.61 5.57 -8.14
N LYS A 302 -10.36 6.85 -7.89
CA LYS A 302 -11.27 7.65 -7.09
C LYS A 302 -12.49 7.99 -7.91
N GLU A 303 -13.64 7.93 -7.25
CA GLU A 303 -14.91 8.30 -7.86
C GLU A 303 -14.81 9.79 -8.28
N ALA A 304 -15.71 10.26 -9.16
CA ALA A 304 -15.92 11.69 -9.37
C ALA A 304 -17.43 11.91 -9.40
N GLU A 305 -17.92 12.94 -8.72
CA GLU A 305 -19.36 13.15 -8.56
C GLU A 305 -20.01 13.39 -9.93
N GLY A 306 -20.88 12.48 -10.37
CA GLY A 306 -21.52 12.50 -11.69
C GLY A 306 -20.76 11.77 -12.80
N ARG A 307 -19.56 11.24 -12.54
CA ARG A 307 -18.81 10.41 -13.50
C ARG A 307 -19.24 8.95 -13.39
N ASP A 308 -19.49 8.33 -14.54
CA ASP A 308 -19.66 6.87 -14.60
C ASP A 308 -18.33 6.17 -14.26
N LEU A 309 -18.29 5.46 -13.14
CA LEU A 309 -17.11 4.73 -12.68
C LEU A 309 -16.64 3.66 -13.66
N VAL A 310 -17.54 3.05 -14.43
CA VAL A 310 -17.12 2.11 -15.48
C VAL A 310 -16.32 2.84 -16.55
N LYS A 311 -16.70 4.07 -16.91
CA LYS A 311 -15.88 4.91 -17.82
C LYS A 311 -14.59 5.35 -17.17
N GLY A 312 -14.59 5.67 -15.87
CA GLY A 312 -13.38 5.97 -15.11
C GLY A 312 -12.37 4.82 -15.15
N ILE A 313 -12.81 3.61 -14.80
CA ILE A 313 -12.03 2.36 -14.92
C ILE A 313 -11.57 2.13 -16.35
N SER A 314 -12.48 2.31 -17.30
CA SER A 314 -12.15 2.12 -18.71
C SER A 314 -11.08 3.10 -19.21
N THR A 315 -11.09 4.33 -18.71
CA THR A 315 -10.11 5.37 -19.09
C THR A 315 -8.73 5.06 -18.51
N VAL A 316 -8.68 4.60 -17.26
CA VAL A 316 -7.43 4.24 -16.58
C VAL A 316 -6.78 3.01 -17.22
N ILE A 317 -7.58 1.98 -17.53
CA ILE A 317 -7.11 0.78 -18.21
C ILE A 317 -6.78 1.08 -19.69
N GLY A 318 -7.70 1.73 -20.41
CA GLY A 318 -7.55 2.08 -21.82
C GLY A 318 -7.19 0.88 -22.70
N ASP A 319 -6.20 1.09 -23.58
CA ASP A 319 -5.69 0.06 -24.49
C ASP A 319 -4.52 -0.74 -23.87
N ARG A 320 -4.32 -0.65 -22.55
CA ARG A 320 -3.19 -1.30 -21.88
C ARG A 320 -3.52 -2.75 -21.54
N SER A 321 -2.48 -3.60 -21.50
CA SER A 321 -2.62 -5.00 -21.07
C SER A 321 -2.80 -5.05 -19.55
N ALA A 322 -3.96 -5.51 -19.09
CA ALA A 322 -4.26 -5.64 -17.66
C ALA A 322 -5.04 -6.93 -17.37
N LEU A 323 -4.84 -7.47 -16.16
CA LEU A 323 -5.54 -8.64 -15.65
C LEU A 323 -6.28 -8.28 -14.35
N LEU A 324 -7.60 -8.44 -14.35
CA LEU A 324 -8.42 -8.31 -13.14
C LEU A 324 -8.85 -9.68 -12.64
N VAL A 325 -8.65 -9.94 -11.35
CA VAL A 325 -9.14 -11.12 -10.65
C VAL A 325 -10.30 -10.69 -9.76
N LEU A 326 -11.52 -11.05 -10.14
CA LEU A 326 -12.74 -10.76 -9.40
C LEU A 326 -13.19 -12.00 -8.63
N ASP A 327 -12.86 -12.05 -7.35
CA ASP A 327 -13.15 -13.18 -6.47
C ASP A 327 -14.55 -13.07 -5.84
N ASN A 328 -15.22 -14.20 -5.65
CA ASN A 328 -16.54 -14.31 -5.00
C ASN A 328 -17.71 -13.54 -5.66
N LEU A 329 -17.83 -13.55 -7.01
CA LEU A 329 -18.90 -12.81 -7.71
C LEU A 329 -20.31 -13.42 -7.58
N GLU A 330 -20.47 -14.60 -6.96
CA GLU A 330 -21.75 -15.32 -6.90
C GLU A 330 -22.92 -14.54 -6.28
N GLN A 331 -22.67 -13.61 -5.36
CA GLN A 331 -23.74 -12.84 -4.71
C GLN A 331 -24.22 -11.65 -5.54
N VAL A 332 -23.42 -11.22 -6.51
CA VAL A 332 -23.61 -9.97 -7.27
C VAL A 332 -23.55 -10.20 -8.78
N ILE A 333 -23.96 -11.39 -9.24
CA ILE A 333 -23.93 -11.80 -10.66
C ILE A 333 -24.60 -10.79 -11.59
N ALA A 334 -25.62 -10.07 -11.10
CA ALA A 334 -26.28 -9.02 -11.88
C ALA A 334 -25.36 -7.86 -12.29
N VAL A 335 -24.10 -7.80 -11.82
CA VAL A 335 -23.06 -6.88 -12.32
C VAL A 335 -22.56 -7.26 -13.73
N ALA A 336 -22.88 -8.46 -14.21
CA ALA A 336 -22.44 -8.99 -15.50
C ALA A 336 -22.49 -7.98 -16.68
N PRO A 337 -23.55 -7.18 -16.89
CA PRO A 337 -23.58 -6.18 -17.96
C PRO A 337 -22.48 -5.12 -17.85
N ARG A 338 -22.13 -4.70 -16.63
CA ARG A 338 -21.08 -3.70 -16.36
C ARG A 338 -19.68 -4.28 -16.56
N VAL A 339 -19.50 -5.57 -16.27
CA VAL A 339 -18.26 -6.31 -16.62
C VAL A 339 -18.12 -6.42 -18.14
N ALA A 340 -19.21 -6.69 -18.86
CA ALA A 340 -19.21 -6.73 -20.32
C ALA A 340 -18.87 -5.35 -20.92
N GLU A 341 -19.37 -4.27 -20.33
CA GLU A 341 -19.06 -2.90 -20.70
C GLU A 341 -17.56 -2.57 -20.53
N LEU A 342 -16.95 -2.95 -19.40
CA LEU A 342 -15.50 -2.80 -19.17
C LEU A 342 -14.67 -3.54 -20.23
N ILE A 343 -15.05 -4.77 -20.55
CA ILE A 343 -14.41 -5.57 -21.60
C ILE A 343 -14.56 -4.88 -22.97
N SER A 344 -15.73 -4.36 -23.29
CA SER A 344 -15.97 -3.63 -24.55
C SER A 344 -15.10 -2.37 -24.66
N ASN A 345 -14.90 -1.64 -23.56
CA ASN A 345 -14.18 -0.37 -23.58
C ASN A 345 -12.65 -0.52 -23.50
N CYS A 346 -12.15 -1.66 -23.00
CA CYS A 346 -10.71 -1.87 -22.79
C CYS A 346 -10.23 -3.07 -23.62
N PRO A 347 -9.74 -2.91 -24.86
CA PRO A 347 -9.55 -4.04 -25.80
C PRO A 347 -8.56 -5.12 -25.31
N HIS A 348 -7.58 -4.76 -24.48
CA HIS A 348 -6.55 -5.66 -23.97
C HIS A 348 -6.77 -6.14 -22.52
N LEU A 349 -7.90 -5.78 -21.92
CA LEU A 349 -8.29 -6.23 -20.59
C LEU A 349 -8.69 -7.70 -20.60
N LYS A 350 -8.12 -8.47 -19.66
CA LYS A 350 -8.54 -9.84 -19.32
C LYS A 350 -9.08 -9.90 -17.90
N ILE A 351 -10.07 -10.75 -17.67
CA ILE A 351 -10.72 -10.94 -16.38
C ILE A 351 -10.72 -12.43 -16.03
N ILE A 352 -10.20 -12.76 -14.85
CA ILE A 352 -10.45 -14.02 -14.17
C ILE A 352 -11.52 -13.73 -13.14
N THR A 353 -12.54 -14.56 -13.06
CA THR A 353 -13.48 -14.49 -11.95
C THR A 353 -13.71 -15.85 -11.33
N THR A 354 -13.95 -15.88 -10.03
CA THR A 354 -14.40 -17.08 -9.33
C THR A 354 -15.86 -16.92 -8.94
N SER A 355 -16.68 -17.91 -9.24
CA SER A 355 -18.09 -17.92 -8.86
C SER A 355 -18.62 -19.34 -8.68
N ARG A 356 -19.78 -19.49 -8.04
CA ARG A 356 -20.55 -20.76 -8.02
C ARG A 356 -21.34 -20.98 -9.30
N THR A 357 -21.66 -19.91 -10.03
CA THR A 357 -22.47 -19.92 -11.25
C THR A 357 -21.89 -18.97 -12.30
N PRO A 358 -22.13 -19.20 -13.59
CA PRO A 358 -21.59 -18.34 -14.65
C PRO A 358 -22.20 -16.93 -14.62
N LEU A 359 -21.46 -15.95 -15.13
CA LEU A 359 -21.91 -14.56 -15.29
C LEU A 359 -22.91 -14.40 -16.44
N LYS A 360 -22.90 -15.32 -17.41
CA LYS A 360 -23.72 -15.35 -18.63
C LYS A 360 -23.50 -14.13 -19.52
N ILE A 361 -22.23 -13.79 -19.80
CA ILE A 361 -21.86 -12.77 -20.78
C ILE A 361 -21.21 -13.39 -22.02
N SER A 362 -21.35 -12.76 -23.19
CA SER A 362 -20.85 -13.30 -24.46
C SER A 362 -19.32 -13.44 -24.53
N ALA A 363 -18.57 -12.67 -23.73
CA ALA A 363 -17.12 -12.76 -23.64
C ALA A 363 -16.59 -13.81 -22.64
N GLU A 364 -17.50 -14.51 -21.95
CA GLU A 364 -17.18 -15.49 -20.90
C GLU A 364 -16.84 -16.87 -21.46
N HIS A 365 -15.76 -17.44 -20.94
CA HIS A 365 -15.45 -18.84 -21.04
C HIS A 365 -15.53 -19.48 -19.66
N GLU A 366 -16.35 -20.51 -19.54
CA GLU A 366 -16.58 -21.22 -18.27
C GLU A 366 -15.51 -22.31 -18.07
N TYR A 367 -14.83 -22.28 -16.92
CA TYR A 367 -13.91 -23.32 -16.50
C TYR A 367 -14.44 -24.02 -15.25
N ALA A 368 -15.02 -25.21 -15.42
CA ALA A 368 -15.53 -26.00 -14.31
C ALA A 368 -14.37 -26.68 -13.55
N LEU A 369 -14.03 -26.14 -12.37
CA LEU A 369 -12.98 -26.71 -11.53
C LEU A 369 -13.44 -28.03 -10.92
N LYS A 370 -12.64 -29.09 -11.09
CA LYS A 370 -12.93 -30.42 -10.55
C LYS A 370 -12.35 -30.57 -9.14
N PRO A 371 -12.91 -31.45 -8.28
CA PRO A 371 -12.27 -31.84 -7.03
C PRO A 371 -10.88 -32.45 -7.24
N LEU A 372 -10.10 -32.60 -6.16
CA LEU A 372 -8.79 -33.25 -6.25
C LEU A 372 -8.98 -34.73 -6.63
N SER A 373 -8.08 -35.24 -7.47
CA SER A 373 -8.22 -36.60 -7.99
C SER A 373 -8.07 -37.63 -6.86
N LEU A 374 -9.02 -38.56 -6.80
CA LEU A 374 -9.06 -39.66 -5.86
C LEU A 374 -8.41 -40.93 -6.44
N PRO A 375 -7.94 -41.84 -5.57
CA PRO A 375 -7.34 -43.12 -5.98
C PRO A 375 -8.34 -44.16 -6.52
N SER A 376 -9.64 -43.90 -6.50
CA SER A 376 -10.71 -44.85 -6.82
C SER A 376 -10.48 -45.57 -8.16
N ASN A 377 -10.60 -46.91 -8.16
CA ASN A 377 -10.45 -47.82 -9.31
C ASN A 377 -9.03 -48.06 -9.86
N LYS A 378 -7.96 -47.68 -9.16
CA LYS A 378 -6.57 -48.04 -9.54
C LYS A 378 -5.99 -49.10 -8.60
N GLU A 379 -5.25 -50.08 -9.13
CA GLU A 379 -4.43 -50.98 -8.32
C GLU A 379 -3.29 -50.18 -7.69
N ILE A 380 -3.43 -49.88 -6.40
CA ILE A 380 -2.41 -49.18 -5.61
C ILE A 380 -1.47 -50.22 -5.01
N LYS A 381 -0.19 -50.15 -5.35
CA LYS A 381 0.83 -51.16 -4.94
C LYS A 381 1.76 -50.65 -3.84
N SER A 382 1.74 -49.35 -3.53
CA SER A 382 2.62 -48.74 -2.52
C SER A 382 2.06 -47.42 -1.97
N VAL A 383 2.59 -46.98 -0.82
CA VAL A 383 2.31 -45.66 -0.20
C VAL A 383 2.80 -44.50 -1.07
N ASP A 384 3.93 -44.66 -1.77
CA ASP A 384 4.48 -43.59 -2.63
C ASP A 384 3.53 -43.27 -3.80
N GLN A 385 2.90 -44.30 -4.38
CA GLN A 385 1.86 -44.13 -5.40
C GLN A 385 0.61 -43.42 -4.85
N LEU A 386 0.30 -43.57 -3.56
CA LEU A 386 -0.82 -42.85 -2.94
C LEU A 386 -0.55 -41.35 -2.82
N LEU A 387 0.70 -40.97 -2.52
CA LEU A 387 1.09 -39.56 -2.40
C LEU A 387 1.08 -38.82 -3.75
N GLU A 388 1.07 -39.52 -4.88
CA GLU A 388 0.83 -38.91 -6.20
C GLU A 388 -0.60 -38.36 -6.35
N PHE A 389 -1.57 -38.86 -5.57
CA PHE A 389 -2.93 -38.33 -5.57
C PHE A 389 -3.01 -37.05 -4.73
N PRO A 390 -3.38 -35.89 -5.33
CA PRO A 390 -3.41 -34.61 -4.63
C PRO A 390 -4.33 -34.59 -3.39
N SER A 391 -5.42 -35.35 -3.39
CA SER A 391 -6.31 -35.46 -2.22
C SER A 391 -5.60 -36.10 -1.02
N ILE A 392 -4.81 -37.16 -1.27
CA ILE A 392 -4.05 -37.87 -0.24
C ILE A 392 -2.87 -37.00 0.21
N SER A 393 -2.13 -36.43 -0.73
CA SER A 393 -1.00 -35.54 -0.41
C SER A 393 -1.44 -34.35 0.44
N LEU A 394 -2.57 -33.72 0.11
CA LEU A 394 -3.13 -32.63 0.90
C LEU A 394 -3.51 -33.10 2.31
N PHE A 395 -4.24 -34.22 2.43
CA PHE A 395 -4.63 -34.76 3.73
C PHE A 395 -3.40 -35.05 4.61
N VAL A 396 -2.38 -35.72 4.05
CA VAL A 396 -1.16 -36.08 4.77
C VAL A 396 -0.34 -34.84 5.17
N ASP A 397 -0.20 -33.85 4.28
CA ASP A 397 0.48 -32.58 4.61
C ASP A 397 -0.19 -31.89 5.80
N ARG A 398 -1.53 -31.81 5.79
CA ARG A 398 -2.31 -31.16 6.84
C ARG A 398 -2.31 -31.96 8.15
N ALA A 399 -2.41 -33.29 8.06
CA ALA A 399 -2.34 -34.17 9.22
C ALA A 399 -0.96 -34.09 9.91
N LYS A 400 0.12 -34.02 9.12
CA LYS A 400 1.50 -33.82 9.64
C LYS A 400 1.67 -32.49 10.35
N LYS A 401 1.02 -31.42 9.88
CA LYS A 401 1.08 -30.10 10.52
C LYS A 401 0.45 -30.10 11.92
N VAL A 402 -0.65 -30.83 12.13
CA VAL A 402 -1.32 -30.90 13.44
C VAL A 402 -0.78 -32.04 14.32
N ASN A 403 -0.15 -33.05 13.73
CA ASN A 403 0.51 -34.16 14.41
C ASN A 403 1.81 -34.50 13.67
N GLY A 404 2.94 -33.95 14.12
CA GLY A 404 4.24 -34.13 13.48
C GLY A 404 4.72 -35.59 13.38
N ALA A 405 4.15 -36.49 14.18
CA ALA A 405 4.45 -37.92 14.13
C ALA A 405 3.59 -38.69 13.09
N PHE A 406 2.59 -38.05 12.49
CA PHE A 406 1.72 -38.70 11.52
C PHE A 406 2.51 -39.08 10.25
N GLN A 407 2.45 -40.36 9.89
CA GLN A 407 2.97 -40.87 8.63
C GLN A 407 1.90 -41.71 7.95
N LEU A 408 1.83 -41.61 6.63
CA LEU A 408 1.04 -42.53 5.82
C LEU A 408 1.79 -43.86 5.79
N THR A 409 1.16 -44.93 6.26
CA THR A 409 1.73 -46.27 6.34
C THR A 409 0.77 -47.26 5.66
N ASN A 410 1.25 -48.48 5.38
CA ASN A 410 0.38 -49.53 4.86
C ASN A 410 -0.79 -49.87 5.81
N GLU A 411 -0.65 -49.60 7.11
CA GLU A 411 -1.65 -49.90 8.13
C GLU A 411 -2.79 -48.89 8.21
N ASN A 412 -2.58 -47.64 7.75
CA ASN A 412 -3.59 -46.58 7.77
C ASN A 412 -4.00 -46.08 6.37
N ALA A 413 -3.36 -46.61 5.33
CA ALA A 413 -3.60 -46.20 3.94
C ALA A 413 -5.07 -46.40 3.53
N THR A 414 -5.68 -47.53 3.91
CA THR A 414 -7.08 -47.84 3.57
C THR A 414 -8.03 -46.81 4.18
N GLU A 415 -7.85 -46.47 5.45
CA GLU A 415 -8.67 -45.48 6.13
C GLU A 415 -8.50 -44.08 5.51
N VAL A 416 -7.27 -43.68 5.18
CA VAL A 416 -7.01 -42.37 4.54
C VAL A 416 -7.65 -42.28 3.15
N ILE A 417 -7.62 -43.36 2.37
CA ILE A 417 -8.32 -43.46 1.08
C ILE A 417 -9.82 -43.24 1.29
N GLN A 418 -10.43 -44.01 2.20
CA GLN A 418 -11.87 -43.96 2.46
C GLN A 418 -12.31 -42.59 2.98
N ILE A 419 -11.50 -41.94 3.84
CA ILE A 419 -11.74 -40.56 4.27
C ILE A 419 -11.74 -39.61 3.07
N CYS A 420 -10.74 -39.70 2.19
CA CYS A 420 -10.65 -38.82 1.04
C CYS A 420 -11.80 -39.02 0.06
N GLU A 421 -12.21 -40.26 -0.17
CA GLU A 421 -13.35 -40.62 -1.01
C GLU A 421 -14.65 -40.09 -0.43
N ARG A 422 -14.89 -40.25 0.88
CA ARG A 422 -16.10 -39.78 1.55
C ARG A 422 -16.22 -38.26 1.58
N LEU A 423 -15.08 -37.56 1.53
CA LEU A 423 -15.00 -36.09 1.44
C LEU A 423 -14.96 -35.58 -0.01
N ASP A 424 -15.24 -36.45 -0.99
CA ASP A 424 -15.31 -36.15 -2.43
C ASP A 424 -14.05 -35.48 -3.00
N GLY A 425 -12.89 -35.63 -2.34
CA GLY A 425 -11.67 -34.92 -2.72
C GLY A 425 -11.76 -33.39 -2.62
N LEU A 426 -12.70 -32.85 -1.82
CA LEU A 426 -12.87 -31.41 -1.61
C LEU A 426 -11.76 -30.86 -0.70
N PRO A 427 -10.88 -29.94 -1.18
CA PRO A 427 -9.74 -29.45 -0.42
C PRO A 427 -10.06 -28.96 0.99
N LEU A 428 -11.10 -28.12 1.13
CA LEU A 428 -11.48 -27.59 2.45
C LEU A 428 -12.01 -28.69 3.38
N ALA A 429 -12.78 -29.64 2.86
CA ALA A 429 -13.30 -30.74 3.67
C ALA A 429 -12.16 -31.66 4.17
N LEU A 430 -11.18 -31.92 3.30
CA LEU A 430 -9.95 -32.63 3.65
C LEU A 430 -9.12 -31.88 4.71
N GLU A 431 -8.98 -30.56 4.58
CA GLU A 431 -8.30 -29.71 5.56
C GLU A 431 -8.98 -29.78 6.94
N LEU A 432 -10.32 -29.66 6.99
CA LEU A 432 -11.11 -29.76 8.22
C LEU A 432 -11.04 -31.14 8.88
N ALA A 433 -11.03 -32.21 8.08
CA ALA A 433 -10.91 -33.57 8.59
C ALA A 433 -9.49 -33.89 9.08
N ALA A 434 -8.46 -33.47 8.33
CA ALA A 434 -7.06 -33.69 8.70
C ALA A 434 -6.69 -33.01 10.03
N ALA A 435 -7.29 -31.85 10.33
CA ALA A 435 -7.14 -31.16 11.61
C ALA A 435 -7.52 -32.05 12.83
N ARG A 436 -8.33 -33.10 12.63
CA ARG A 436 -8.79 -34.00 13.70
C ARG A 436 -7.81 -35.12 14.05
N ILE A 437 -6.79 -35.36 13.23
CA ILE A 437 -5.78 -36.41 13.44
C ILE A 437 -4.96 -36.20 14.72
N ARG A 438 -4.94 -34.97 15.27
CA ARG A 438 -4.33 -34.70 16.58
C ARG A 438 -5.04 -35.41 17.74
N MET A 439 -6.37 -35.60 17.65
CA MET A 439 -7.18 -36.15 18.75
C MET A 439 -7.67 -37.58 18.51
N MET A 440 -7.56 -38.11 17.29
CA MET A 440 -8.05 -39.44 16.94
C MET A 440 -7.27 -40.05 15.78
N SER A 441 -7.22 -41.39 15.71
CA SER A 441 -6.59 -42.09 14.59
C SER A 441 -7.42 -41.97 13.30
N ALA A 442 -6.79 -42.21 12.14
CA ALA A 442 -7.49 -42.22 10.85
C ALA A 442 -8.71 -43.17 10.85
N LYS A 443 -8.60 -44.32 11.53
CA LYS A 443 -9.71 -45.27 11.70
C LYS A 443 -10.88 -44.72 12.50
N GLN A 444 -10.59 -44.04 13.61
CA GLN A 444 -11.63 -43.41 14.44
C GLN A 444 -12.28 -42.22 13.73
N LEU A 445 -11.48 -41.47 12.96
CA LEU A 445 -11.96 -40.35 12.13
C LEU A 445 -12.95 -40.85 11.08
N LEU A 446 -12.58 -41.91 10.34
CA LEU A 446 -13.44 -42.50 9.32
C LEU A 446 -14.80 -42.96 9.90
N GLN A 447 -14.79 -43.74 10.98
CA GLN A 447 -16.02 -44.25 11.60
C GLN A 447 -16.97 -43.13 12.03
N ARG A 448 -16.43 -42.04 12.58
CA ARG A 448 -17.22 -40.87 13.00
C ARG A 448 -17.74 -40.07 11.82
N LEU A 449 -16.93 -39.96 10.77
CA LEU A 449 -17.29 -39.27 9.54
C LEU A 449 -18.42 -40.00 8.79
N GLU A 450 -18.35 -41.32 8.69
CA GLU A 450 -19.40 -42.17 8.09
C GLU A 450 -20.75 -41.91 8.75
N HIS A 451 -20.80 -42.02 10.09
CA HIS A 451 -22.04 -41.80 10.85
C HIS A 451 -22.57 -40.36 10.73
N ALA A 452 -21.69 -39.36 10.75
CA ALA A 452 -22.11 -37.95 10.69
C ALA A 452 -22.65 -37.58 9.30
N LEU A 453 -21.97 -37.99 8.23
CA LEU A 453 -22.39 -37.70 6.87
C LEU A 453 -23.68 -38.44 6.52
N ASP A 454 -23.83 -39.71 6.90
CA ASP A 454 -25.06 -40.49 6.64
C ASP A 454 -26.30 -39.87 7.29
N ILE A 455 -26.16 -39.28 8.49
CA ILE A 455 -27.24 -38.58 9.17
C ILE A 455 -27.53 -37.23 8.51
N LEU A 456 -26.50 -36.45 8.17
CA LEU A 456 -26.65 -35.06 7.71
C LEU A 456 -27.02 -34.95 6.21
N THR A 457 -26.57 -35.88 5.35
CA THR A 457 -26.93 -35.90 3.92
C THR A 457 -28.32 -36.52 3.68
N SER A 458 -28.96 -37.09 4.69
CA SER A 458 -30.31 -37.67 4.57
C SER A 458 -31.45 -36.62 4.53
N GLY A 459 -31.19 -35.38 5.00
CA GLY A 459 -32.21 -34.35 5.22
C GLY A 459 -32.33 -33.25 4.15
N ALA A 460 -31.24 -32.82 3.51
CA ALA A 460 -31.23 -31.74 2.51
C ALA A 460 -31.06 -32.29 1.09
N LYS A 461 -32.17 -32.60 0.40
CA LYS A 461 -32.17 -33.19 -0.96
C LYS A 461 -32.17 -32.16 -2.09
N ASP A 462 -32.19 -30.88 -1.76
CA ASP A 462 -32.34 -29.73 -2.65
C ASP A 462 -31.00 -29.14 -3.14
N LEU A 463 -29.87 -29.53 -2.53
CA LEU A 463 -28.52 -29.13 -2.94
C LEU A 463 -27.81 -30.23 -3.75
N PRO A 464 -26.87 -29.89 -4.65
CA PRO A 464 -25.99 -30.89 -5.27
C PRO A 464 -25.20 -31.66 -4.21
N GLU A 465 -25.03 -32.97 -4.40
CA GLU A 465 -24.40 -33.92 -3.44
C GLU A 465 -23.09 -33.39 -2.81
N ARG A 466 -22.25 -32.74 -3.60
CA ARG A 466 -20.95 -32.18 -3.15
C ARG A 466 -21.07 -30.97 -2.21
N HIS A 467 -22.12 -30.15 -2.39
CA HIS A 467 -22.42 -29.08 -1.43
C HIS A 467 -22.92 -29.65 -0.11
N GLN A 468 -23.61 -30.80 -0.15
CA GLN A 468 -24.03 -31.52 1.05
C GLN A 468 -22.80 -32.06 1.80
N THR A 469 -21.82 -32.66 1.12
CA THR A 469 -20.59 -33.19 1.74
C THR A 469 -19.80 -32.12 2.49
N LEU A 470 -19.53 -30.95 1.87
CA LEU A 470 -18.81 -29.86 2.55
C LEU A 470 -19.62 -29.30 3.72
N ARG A 471 -20.91 -29.03 3.52
CA ARG A 471 -21.78 -28.51 4.58
C ARG A 471 -21.87 -29.47 5.75
N ALA A 472 -22.03 -30.77 5.48
CA ALA A 472 -22.07 -31.80 6.49
C ALA A 472 -20.72 -31.95 7.23
N THR A 473 -19.59 -31.73 6.55
CA THR A 473 -18.26 -31.69 7.20
C THR A 473 -18.11 -30.49 8.15
N ILE A 474 -18.64 -29.32 7.75
CA ILE A 474 -18.68 -28.12 8.61
C ILE A 474 -19.65 -28.33 9.78
N ASP A 475 -20.87 -28.85 9.53
CA ASP A 475 -21.86 -29.19 10.57
C ASP A 475 -21.27 -30.18 11.58
N TRP A 476 -20.57 -31.22 11.11
CA TRP A 476 -19.87 -32.15 12.00
C TRP A 476 -18.77 -31.44 12.80
N SER A 477 -17.93 -30.63 12.15
CA SER A 477 -16.90 -29.85 12.83
C SER A 477 -17.45 -28.90 13.88
N TYR A 478 -18.61 -28.29 13.62
CA TYR A 478 -19.36 -27.43 14.53
C TYR A 478 -20.00 -28.23 15.67
N SER A 479 -20.53 -29.43 15.41
CA SER A 479 -21.15 -30.28 16.43
C SER A 479 -20.18 -30.68 17.55
N LEU A 480 -18.90 -30.84 17.21
CA LEU A 480 -17.80 -31.17 18.11
C LEU A 480 -17.31 -29.98 18.96
N LEU A 481 -17.81 -28.77 18.71
CA LEU A 481 -17.47 -27.61 19.52
C LEU A 481 -18.23 -27.61 20.85
N THR A 482 -17.59 -27.14 21.90
CA THR A 482 -18.25 -26.80 23.17
C THR A 482 -19.26 -25.67 22.93
N ASP A 483 -20.20 -25.45 23.87
CA ASP A 483 -21.19 -24.39 23.71
C ASP A 483 -20.57 -22.99 23.67
N SER A 484 -19.43 -22.80 24.36
CA SER A 484 -18.70 -21.55 24.36
C SER A 484 -17.92 -21.34 23.04
N GLU A 485 -17.27 -22.37 22.52
CA GLU A 485 -16.64 -22.35 21.19
C GLU A 485 -17.67 -22.11 20.06
N LYS A 486 -18.86 -22.73 20.14
CA LYS A 486 -19.97 -22.46 19.20
C LYS A 486 -20.42 -21.01 19.26
N LYS A 487 -20.34 -20.38 20.44
CA LYS A 487 -20.67 -18.97 20.66
C LYS A 487 -19.64 -18.05 20.06
N LEU A 488 -18.36 -18.29 20.29
CA LEU A 488 -17.30 -17.54 19.62
C LEU A 488 -17.41 -17.68 18.08
N PHE A 489 -17.48 -18.93 17.60
CA PHE A 489 -17.53 -19.25 16.18
C PHE A 489 -18.62 -18.46 15.44
N ARG A 490 -19.87 -18.50 15.93
CA ARG A 490 -21.01 -17.80 15.31
C ARG A 490 -20.83 -16.28 15.33
N ARG A 491 -20.28 -15.73 16.43
CA ARG A 491 -20.13 -14.28 16.62
C ARG A 491 -19.03 -13.67 15.77
N MET A 492 -17.94 -14.40 15.51
CA MET A 492 -16.86 -13.95 14.62
C MET A 492 -17.30 -13.70 13.17
N SER A 493 -18.46 -14.23 12.76
CA SER A 493 -18.98 -14.05 11.39
C SER A 493 -19.30 -12.60 11.01
N VAL A 494 -19.39 -11.68 11.98
CA VAL A 494 -19.68 -10.27 11.69
C VAL A 494 -18.48 -9.52 11.11
N PHE A 495 -17.25 -10.00 11.31
CA PHE A 495 -16.04 -9.33 10.84
C PHE A 495 -15.76 -9.55 9.35
N THR A 496 -15.22 -8.52 8.71
CA THR A 496 -14.87 -8.50 7.28
C THR A 496 -13.39 -8.14 7.12
N GLY A 497 -12.63 -8.96 6.40
CA GLY A 497 -11.17 -8.79 6.28
C GLY A 497 -10.38 -9.25 7.51
N GLY A 498 -11.05 -9.97 8.43
CA GLY A 498 -10.47 -10.48 9.66
C GLY A 498 -10.65 -9.55 10.86
N CYS A 499 -10.08 -9.96 11.99
CA CYS A 499 -10.19 -9.24 13.26
C CYS A 499 -8.96 -9.52 14.14
N THR A 500 -8.63 -8.57 15.00
CA THR A 500 -7.63 -8.77 16.06
C THR A 500 -8.27 -9.45 17.28
N MET A 501 -7.43 -9.84 18.24
CA MET A 501 -7.91 -10.39 19.51
C MET A 501 -8.78 -9.39 20.28
N GLU A 502 -8.38 -8.12 20.31
CA GLU A 502 -9.11 -7.05 21.01
C GLU A 502 -10.50 -6.84 20.41
N ALA A 503 -10.62 -6.93 19.08
CA ALA A 503 -11.91 -6.83 18.39
C ALA A 503 -12.82 -8.02 18.75
N ILE A 504 -12.26 -9.23 18.81
CA ILE A 504 -12.98 -10.44 19.23
C ILE A 504 -13.49 -10.29 20.66
N GLU A 505 -12.65 -9.88 21.60
CA GLU A 505 -13.02 -9.70 23.01
C GLU A 505 -14.17 -8.69 23.16
N ALA A 506 -14.04 -7.53 22.52
CA ALA A 506 -15.03 -6.45 22.64
C ALA A 506 -16.38 -6.80 21.98
N THR A 507 -16.36 -7.56 20.89
CA THR A 507 -17.57 -7.86 20.10
C THR A 507 -18.24 -9.15 20.54
N CYS A 508 -17.45 -10.20 20.81
CA CYS A 508 -17.96 -11.55 21.02
C CYS A 508 -18.21 -11.88 22.50
N TYR A 509 -17.66 -11.13 23.46
CA TYR A 509 -17.74 -11.42 24.90
C TYR A 509 -18.39 -10.29 25.69
N GLU A 510 -18.80 -10.61 26.93
CA GLU A 510 -19.36 -9.68 27.92
C GLU A 510 -18.38 -9.56 29.09
N GLY A 511 -17.14 -9.16 28.81
CA GLY A 511 -16.12 -8.89 29.84
C GLY A 511 -15.35 -10.11 30.37
N ASN A 512 -15.52 -11.31 29.80
CA ASN A 512 -14.67 -12.48 30.08
C ASN A 512 -13.65 -12.72 28.95
N ALA A 513 -12.66 -11.83 28.85
CA ALA A 513 -11.62 -11.87 27.83
C ALA A 513 -10.69 -13.10 27.94
N ILE A 514 -10.51 -13.66 29.14
CA ILE A 514 -9.57 -14.76 29.39
C ILE A 514 -10.00 -16.04 28.65
N ALA A 515 -11.31 -16.32 28.58
CA ALA A 515 -11.82 -17.48 27.86
C ALA A 515 -11.71 -17.34 26.32
N ALA A 516 -11.57 -16.12 25.81
CA ALA A 516 -11.53 -15.86 24.38
C ALA A 516 -10.29 -16.47 23.72
N LEU A 517 -9.15 -16.46 24.41
CA LEU A 517 -7.89 -16.96 23.86
C LEU A 517 -7.93 -18.47 23.68
N ASP A 518 -8.33 -19.21 24.72
CA ASP A 518 -8.42 -20.67 24.69
C ASP A 518 -9.44 -21.14 23.63
N GLU A 519 -10.58 -20.45 23.52
CA GLU A 519 -11.61 -20.75 22.53
C GLU A 519 -11.13 -20.43 21.10
N LEU A 520 -10.41 -19.33 20.90
CA LEU A 520 -9.85 -18.96 19.60
C LEU A 520 -8.74 -19.93 19.17
N GLU A 521 -7.82 -20.26 20.07
CA GLU A 521 -6.77 -21.27 19.84
C GLU A 521 -7.41 -22.60 19.42
N SER A 522 -8.46 -23.02 20.13
CA SER A 522 -9.23 -24.21 19.79
C SER A 522 -9.89 -24.13 18.41
N LEU A 523 -10.45 -22.98 18.00
CA LEU A 523 -11.01 -22.80 16.66
C LEU A 523 -9.94 -22.83 15.56
N VAL A 524 -8.74 -22.29 15.84
CA VAL A 524 -7.59 -22.34 14.94
C VAL A 524 -7.08 -23.77 14.79
N ASP A 525 -6.91 -24.49 15.90
CA ASP A 525 -6.52 -25.90 15.92
C ASP A 525 -7.50 -26.78 15.14
N LYS A 526 -8.79 -26.41 15.13
CA LYS A 526 -9.86 -27.11 14.42
C LYS A 526 -10.02 -26.67 12.96
N GLY A 527 -9.21 -25.73 12.47
CA GLY A 527 -9.22 -25.24 11.10
C GLY A 527 -10.45 -24.41 10.72
N LEU A 528 -11.19 -23.90 11.71
CA LEU A 528 -12.38 -23.06 11.49
C LEU A 528 -12.03 -21.57 11.38
N VAL A 529 -10.90 -21.19 11.95
CA VAL A 529 -10.29 -19.85 11.92
C VAL A 529 -8.81 -20.02 11.55
N GLN A 530 -8.23 -19.05 10.84
CA GLN A 530 -6.81 -19.07 10.48
C GLN A 530 -6.14 -17.73 10.81
N PRO A 531 -4.90 -17.74 11.36
CA PRO A 531 -4.10 -16.53 11.48
C PRO A 531 -3.63 -16.05 10.09
N VAL A 532 -3.49 -14.74 9.92
CA VAL A 532 -3.09 -14.13 8.64
C VAL A 532 -1.57 -13.90 8.62
N GLY A 533 -0.82 -14.87 8.09
CA GLY A 533 0.64 -14.76 8.01
C GLY A 533 1.27 -14.61 9.40
N TYR A 534 2.12 -13.60 9.58
CA TYR A 534 2.73 -13.22 10.87
C TYR A 534 2.01 -12.06 11.56
N SER A 535 0.77 -11.74 11.15
CA SER A 535 0.00 -10.66 11.79
C SER A 535 -0.77 -11.17 13.01
N ASP A 536 -1.24 -10.22 13.81
CA ASP A 536 -2.15 -10.38 14.95
C ASP A 536 -3.62 -10.59 14.54
N ARG A 537 -3.88 -10.97 13.28
CA ARG A 537 -5.24 -11.03 12.72
C ARG A 537 -5.67 -12.46 12.46
N PHE A 538 -6.96 -12.68 12.67
CA PHE A 538 -7.64 -13.95 12.47
C PHE A 538 -8.73 -13.81 11.41
N MET A 539 -8.87 -14.80 10.54
CA MET A 539 -9.87 -14.83 9.47
C MET A 539 -10.63 -16.15 9.45
N MET A 540 -11.92 -16.06 9.11
CA MET A 540 -12.72 -17.21 8.71
C MET A 540 -12.70 -17.32 7.19
N LEU A 541 -12.56 -18.54 6.66
CA LEU A 541 -12.77 -18.77 5.23
C LEU A 541 -14.24 -18.47 4.89
N GLU A 542 -14.49 -17.91 3.71
CA GLU A 542 -15.83 -17.40 3.34
C GLU A 542 -16.95 -18.43 3.52
N THR A 543 -16.73 -19.67 3.08
CA THR A 543 -17.72 -20.76 3.25
C THR A 543 -17.99 -21.10 4.72
N ILE A 544 -17.00 -20.93 5.60
CA ILE A 544 -17.13 -21.12 7.04
C ILE A 544 -17.83 -19.91 7.66
N LYS A 545 -17.50 -18.69 7.20
CA LYS A 545 -18.16 -17.44 7.61
C LYS A 545 -19.64 -17.45 7.26
N GLU A 546 -20.02 -17.85 6.05
CA GLU A 546 -21.42 -18.01 5.62
C GLU A 546 -22.18 -18.97 6.54
N TYR A 547 -21.63 -20.17 6.76
CA TYR A 547 -22.23 -21.15 7.68
C TYR A 547 -22.34 -20.58 9.11
N SER A 548 -21.30 -19.91 9.58
CA SER A 548 -21.26 -19.28 10.90
C SER A 548 -22.33 -18.20 11.06
N LEU A 549 -22.52 -17.36 10.03
CA LEU A 549 -23.55 -16.32 9.99
C LEU A 549 -24.96 -16.94 9.95
N GLU A 550 -25.18 -18.04 9.23
CA GLU A 550 -26.45 -18.78 9.29
C GLU A 550 -26.74 -19.28 10.72
N ARG A 551 -25.73 -19.82 11.42
CA ARG A 551 -25.89 -20.24 12.83
C ARG A 551 -26.16 -19.06 13.75
N LEU A 552 -25.55 -17.91 13.53
CA LEU A 552 -25.82 -16.68 14.27
C LEU A 552 -27.27 -16.19 14.05
N ASN A 553 -27.75 -16.24 12.81
CA ASN A 553 -29.15 -15.93 12.46
C ASN A 553 -30.13 -16.88 13.16
N ALA A 554 -29.82 -18.18 13.20
CA ALA A 554 -30.70 -19.17 13.81
C ALA A 554 -30.93 -18.94 15.32
N VAL A 555 -29.93 -18.38 16.03
CA VAL A 555 -30.05 -18.01 17.45
C VAL A 555 -30.54 -16.58 17.68
N LYS A 556 -30.80 -15.82 16.60
CA LYS A 556 -31.33 -14.44 16.62
C LYS A 556 -30.46 -13.43 17.40
N GLU A 557 -29.15 -13.63 17.42
CA GLU A 557 -28.18 -12.72 18.08
C GLU A 557 -27.54 -11.71 17.09
N VAL A 558 -27.86 -11.74 15.80
CA VAL A 558 -27.12 -10.99 14.76
C VAL A 558 -27.07 -9.48 15.01
N ASP A 559 -28.23 -8.86 15.23
CA ASP A 559 -28.31 -7.40 15.43
C ASP A 559 -27.52 -6.97 16.67
N GLU A 560 -27.66 -7.72 17.78
CA GLU A 560 -26.93 -7.44 19.02
C GLU A 560 -25.42 -7.45 18.80
N ILE A 561 -24.89 -8.45 18.09
CA ILE A 561 -23.45 -8.60 17.86
C ILE A 561 -22.94 -7.56 16.85
N LYS A 562 -23.73 -7.22 15.82
CA LYS A 562 -23.39 -6.14 14.89
C LYS A 562 -23.41 -4.76 15.56
N PHE A 563 -24.28 -4.52 16.53
CA PHE A 563 -24.23 -3.30 17.34
C PHE A 563 -22.96 -3.22 18.20
N ARG A 564 -22.56 -4.33 18.85
CA ARG A 564 -21.29 -4.38 19.60
C ARG A 564 -20.09 -4.16 18.70
N GLN A 565 -20.10 -4.76 17.51
CA GLN A 565 -19.09 -4.53 16.50
C GLN A 565 -19.02 -3.05 16.10
N ALA A 566 -20.17 -2.43 15.82
CA ALA A 566 -20.24 -1.02 15.47
C ALA A 566 -19.75 -0.10 16.61
N ASP A 567 -20.05 -0.43 17.87
CA ASP A 567 -19.53 0.29 19.04
C ASP A 567 -18.00 0.17 19.16
N TYR A 568 -17.45 -1.03 18.93
CA TYR A 568 -16.00 -1.22 18.87
C TYR A 568 -15.36 -0.39 17.76
N PHE A 569 -15.90 -0.43 16.54
CA PHE A 569 -15.32 0.32 15.42
C PHE A 569 -15.57 1.83 15.49
N LEU A 570 -16.57 2.28 16.24
CA LEU A 570 -16.70 3.68 16.63
C LEU A 570 -15.54 4.12 17.54
N LYS A 571 -15.13 3.28 18.50
CA LYS A 571 -13.94 3.53 19.34
C LYS A 571 -12.66 3.53 18.51
N VAL A 572 -12.53 2.60 17.55
CA VAL A 572 -11.40 2.58 16.60
C VAL A 572 -11.37 3.86 15.75
N ALA A 573 -12.51 4.29 15.19
CA ALA A 573 -12.59 5.55 14.44
C ALA A 573 -12.16 6.75 15.31
N ASN A 574 -12.54 6.76 16.59
CA ASN A 574 -12.07 7.79 17.53
C ASN A 574 -10.56 7.71 17.79
N GLN A 575 -9.98 6.51 17.92
CA GLN A 575 -8.53 6.33 18.06
C GLN A 575 -7.78 6.82 16.82
N VAL A 576 -8.30 6.54 15.62
CA VAL A 576 -7.76 7.05 14.36
C VAL A 576 -7.82 8.59 14.37
N SER A 577 -8.97 9.18 14.68
CA SER A 577 -9.13 10.64 14.75
C SER A 577 -8.17 11.30 15.75
N GLU A 578 -8.08 10.79 16.98
CA GLU A 578 -7.17 11.31 18.00
C GLU A 578 -5.70 11.15 17.60
N GLY A 579 -5.37 10.02 16.98
CA GLY A 579 -4.02 9.70 16.56
C GLY A 579 -3.56 10.57 15.40
N LEU A 580 -4.45 10.92 14.47
CA LEU A 580 -4.16 11.84 13.38
C LEU A 580 -3.90 13.27 13.86
N GLU A 581 -4.50 13.69 14.98
CA GLU A 581 -4.34 15.04 15.52
C GLU A 581 -3.21 15.17 16.55
N ASN A 582 -2.98 14.19 17.43
CA ASN A 582 -2.10 14.40 18.60
C ASN A 582 -1.09 13.27 18.86
N LYS A 583 -1.31 12.05 18.34
CA LYS A 583 -0.48 10.87 18.63
C LYS A 583 0.29 10.48 17.36
N ASP A 584 0.87 9.28 17.35
CA ASP A 584 1.61 8.74 16.20
C ASP A 584 0.71 8.68 14.95
N GLN A 585 0.82 9.69 14.09
CA GLN A 585 0.00 9.88 12.88
C GLN A 585 0.11 8.69 11.92
N LEU A 586 1.28 8.03 11.86
CA LEU A 586 1.46 6.85 11.01
C LEU A 586 0.71 5.64 11.54
N GLU A 587 0.76 5.44 12.84
CA GLU A 587 0.08 4.33 13.48
C GLU A 587 -1.43 4.48 13.34
N ALA A 588 -1.95 5.71 13.49
CA ALA A 588 -3.35 6.03 13.23
C ALA A 588 -3.75 5.74 11.78
N MET A 589 -2.90 6.11 10.80
CA MET A 589 -3.13 5.76 9.41
C MET A 589 -3.11 4.25 9.21
N ARG A 590 -2.11 3.53 9.73
CA ARG A 590 -2.00 2.07 9.62
C ARG A 590 -3.24 1.36 10.18
N LEU A 591 -3.72 1.78 11.35
CA LEU A 591 -4.94 1.28 11.98
C LEU A 591 -6.17 1.54 11.10
N GLY A 592 -6.33 2.78 10.60
CA GLY A 592 -7.43 3.14 9.71
C GLY A 592 -7.45 2.32 8.42
N ILE A 593 -6.28 2.03 7.84
CA ILE A 593 -6.16 1.16 6.65
C ILE A 593 -6.55 -0.28 6.99
N ALA A 594 -6.04 -0.81 8.11
CA ALA A 594 -6.27 -2.19 8.49
C ALA A 594 -7.75 -2.50 8.79
N GLU A 595 -8.46 -1.55 9.40
CA GLU A 595 -9.85 -1.71 9.84
C GLU A 595 -10.89 -1.11 8.90
N GLU A 596 -10.47 -0.62 7.73
CA GLU A 596 -11.36 0.07 6.79
C GLU A 596 -12.59 -0.77 6.40
N SER A 597 -12.40 -2.03 6.02
CA SER A 597 -13.50 -2.92 5.61
C SER A 597 -14.46 -3.25 6.76
N ASN A 598 -13.95 -3.34 7.99
CA ASN A 598 -14.78 -3.53 9.17
C ASN A 598 -15.59 -2.26 9.49
N MET A 599 -14.99 -1.07 9.37
CA MET A 599 -15.69 0.21 9.54
C MET A 599 -16.77 0.43 8.48
N GLN A 600 -16.51 0.07 7.22
CA GLN A 600 -17.52 0.07 6.15
C GLN A 600 -18.68 -0.88 6.46
N THR A 601 -18.38 -2.12 6.86
CA THR A 601 -19.42 -3.11 7.25
C THR A 601 -20.28 -2.59 8.41
N ALA A 602 -19.66 -1.90 9.39
CA ALA A 602 -20.37 -1.26 10.49
C ALA A 602 -21.27 -0.11 9.98
N LEU A 603 -20.77 0.76 9.10
CA LEU A 603 -21.56 1.84 8.49
C LEU A 603 -22.76 1.31 7.70
N ASP A 604 -22.59 0.24 6.91
CA ASP A 604 -23.67 -0.38 6.13
C ASP A 604 -24.77 -0.93 7.05
N PHE A 605 -24.38 -1.63 8.12
CA PHE A 605 -25.32 -2.13 9.13
C PHE A 605 -26.07 -0.98 9.82
N LEU A 606 -25.34 0.03 10.30
CA LEU A 606 -25.91 1.20 10.96
C LEU A 606 -26.86 1.95 10.03
N LEU A 607 -26.52 2.09 8.74
CA LEU A 607 -27.37 2.74 7.74
C LEU A 607 -28.65 1.93 7.49
N SER A 608 -28.56 0.60 7.43
CA SER A 608 -29.75 -0.26 7.36
C SER A 608 -30.69 -0.03 8.54
N LYS A 609 -30.15 -0.02 9.76
CA LYS A 609 -30.94 0.22 10.98
C LYS A 609 -31.45 1.64 11.10
N ALA A 610 -30.67 2.62 10.64
CA ALA A 610 -31.10 4.00 10.54
C ALA A 610 -32.29 4.10 9.58
N ARG A 611 -32.27 3.49 8.39
CA ARG A 611 -33.42 3.46 7.46
C ARG A 611 -34.70 2.87 8.09
N GLU A 612 -34.57 1.94 9.04
CA GLU A 612 -35.67 1.38 9.84
C GLU A 612 -36.20 2.34 10.95
N GLY A 613 -35.55 3.48 11.16
CA GLY A 613 -35.91 4.50 12.15
C GLY A 613 -35.13 4.41 13.46
N ASN A 614 -34.01 3.65 13.52
CA ASN A 614 -33.20 3.54 14.73
C ASN A 614 -32.33 4.80 14.93
N ALA A 615 -32.66 5.59 15.95
CA ALA A 615 -31.97 6.84 16.28
C ALA A 615 -30.53 6.63 16.78
N GLU A 616 -30.28 5.57 17.56
CA GLU A 616 -28.93 5.23 18.03
C GLU A 616 -28.03 4.86 16.85
N ALA A 617 -28.52 4.04 15.93
CA ALA A 617 -27.79 3.67 14.73
C ALA A 617 -27.47 4.90 13.84
N THR A 618 -28.41 5.83 13.74
CA THR A 618 -28.22 7.10 13.02
C THR A 618 -27.10 7.92 13.65
N GLU A 619 -27.11 8.10 14.97
CA GLU A 619 -26.08 8.89 15.67
C GLU A 619 -24.70 8.22 15.60
N MET A 620 -24.62 6.89 15.79
CA MET A 620 -23.36 6.15 15.65
C MET A 620 -22.79 6.25 14.24
N GLY A 621 -23.62 6.12 13.21
CA GLY A 621 -23.20 6.22 11.81
C GLY A 621 -22.65 7.61 11.48
N LEU A 622 -23.34 8.66 11.93
CA LEU A 622 -22.87 10.04 11.82
C LEU A 622 -21.56 10.26 12.60
N MET A 623 -21.43 9.71 13.80
CA MET A 623 -20.19 9.80 14.59
C MET A 623 -19.00 9.15 13.87
N ILE A 624 -19.16 7.94 13.32
CA ILE A 624 -18.10 7.26 12.56
C ILE A 624 -17.72 8.09 11.33
N CYS A 625 -18.70 8.58 10.55
CA CYS A 625 -18.42 9.44 9.39
C CYS A 625 -17.61 10.68 9.78
N GLY A 626 -18.01 11.33 10.88
CA GLY A 626 -17.36 12.51 11.40
C GLY A 626 -15.93 12.29 11.91
N LEU A 627 -15.68 11.18 12.59
CA LEU A 627 -14.36 10.83 13.13
C LEU A 627 -13.37 10.41 12.04
N LEU A 628 -13.86 9.86 10.92
CA LEU A 628 -13.03 9.47 9.78
C LEU A 628 -12.68 10.64 8.83
N CYS A 629 -13.06 11.88 9.17
CA CYS A 629 -12.84 13.08 8.34
C CYS A 629 -11.41 13.19 7.79
N PHE A 630 -10.40 13.26 8.66
CA PHE A 630 -8.99 13.39 8.26
C PHE A 630 -8.44 12.12 7.60
N PHE A 631 -8.86 10.94 8.07
CA PHE A 631 -8.47 9.68 7.45
C PHE A 631 -8.92 9.62 5.98
N TRP A 632 -10.19 9.95 5.72
CA TRP A 632 -10.70 10.04 4.35
C TRP A 632 -10.06 11.17 3.57
N HIS A 633 -9.70 12.30 4.21
CA HIS A 633 -8.98 13.38 3.54
C HIS A 633 -7.60 12.95 3.04
N ILE A 634 -6.75 12.43 3.92
CA ILE A 634 -5.38 11.99 3.61
C ILE A 634 -5.39 10.86 2.58
N ARG A 635 -6.35 9.92 2.68
CA ARG A 635 -6.52 8.85 1.68
C ARG A 635 -7.21 9.32 0.39
N CYS A 636 -7.63 10.58 0.35
CA CYS A 636 -8.50 11.24 -0.63
C CYS A 636 -9.75 10.43 -1.01
N LYS A 637 -10.42 9.84 -0.02
CA LYS A 637 -11.69 9.11 -0.14
C LYS A 637 -12.91 10.03 0.03
N HIS A 638 -12.84 11.22 -0.56
CA HIS A 638 -13.85 12.28 -0.40
C HIS A 638 -15.26 11.87 -0.84
N ILE A 639 -15.37 10.94 -1.78
CA ILE A 639 -16.69 10.55 -2.29
C ILE A 639 -17.32 9.47 -1.45
N MET A 640 -16.55 8.49 -0.97
CA MET A 640 -17.02 7.58 0.08
C MET A 640 -17.44 8.37 1.32
N ALA A 641 -16.64 9.38 1.69
CA ALA A 641 -16.97 10.30 2.78
C ALA A 641 -18.32 10.99 2.54
N ARG A 642 -18.53 11.57 1.35
CA ARG A 642 -19.82 12.20 0.97
C ARG A 642 -20.97 11.20 0.89
N HIS A 643 -20.75 10.01 0.35
CA HIS A 643 -21.76 8.98 0.14
C HIS A 643 -22.36 8.55 1.48
N TYR A 644 -21.52 8.07 2.42
CA TYR A 644 -22.00 7.66 3.73
C TYR A 644 -22.59 8.84 4.50
N SER A 645 -21.87 9.96 4.54
CA SER A 645 -22.31 11.16 5.26
C SER A 645 -23.69 11.65 4.78
N ASN A 646 -23.89 11.80 3.47
CA ASN A 646 -25.18 12.24 2.91
C ASN A 646 -26.27 11.17 3.07
N SER A 647 -25.92 9.89 3.03
CA SER A 647 -26.87 8.80 3.27
C SER A 647 -27.48 8.85 4.66
N PHE A 648 -26.71 9.23 5.69
CA PHE A 648 -27.25 9.47 7.03
C PHE A 648 -27.92 10.85 7.16
N LEU A 649 -27.30 11.91 6.63
CA LEU A 649 -27.81 13.29 6.76
C LEU A 649 -29.16 13.51 6.07
N SER A 650 -29.46 12.75 5.01
CA SER A 650 -30.71 12.83 4.24
C SER A 650 -31.87 12.01 4.82
N LEU A 651 -31.64 11.24 5.90
CA LEU A 651 -32.70 10.44 6.52
C LEU A 651 -33.79 11.35 7.15
N PRO A 652 -35.09 11.02 7.00
CA PRO A 652 -36.17 11.84 7.55
C PRO A 652 -36.13 12.05 9.06
N HIS A 653 -35.54 11.10 9.79
CA HIS A 653 -35.39 11.10 11.25
C HIS A 653 -33.97 11.48 11.70
N CYS A 654 -33.13 12.01 10.80
CA CYS A 654 -31.84 12.57 11.16
C CYS A 654 -32.04 13.68 12.22
N PRO A 655 -31.33 13.62 13.36
CA PRO A 655 -31.55 14.56 14.47
C PRO A 655 -31.34 16.01 14.01
N ALA A 656 -32.11 16.95 14.56
CA ALA A 656 -31.94 18.37 14.24
C ALA A 656 -30.53 18.87 14.62
N SER A 657 -30.09 18.51 15.83
CA SER A 657 -28.77 18.80 16.40
C SER A 657 -28.25 17.57 17.14
N SER A 658 -27.04 17.11 16.81
CA SER A 658 -26.34 16.04 17.51
C SER A 658 -24.83 16.13 17.28
N LYS A 659 -24.07 15.33 18.05
CA LYS A 659 -22.61 15.31 17.96
C LYS A 659 -22.16 14.78 16.61
N GLY A 660 -22.71 13.63 16.21
CA GLY A 660 -22.42 13.00 14.93
C GLY A 660 -22.74 13.93 13.77
N LYS A 661 -23.85 14.68 13.84
CA LYS A 661 -24.30 15.53 12.74
C LYS A 661 -23.32 16.65 12.40
N TYR A 662 -22.83 17.41 13.39
CA TYR A 662 -21.88 18.50 13.07
C TYR A 662 -20.51 17.96 12.63
N LEU A 663 -20.06 16.82 13.17
CA LEU A 663 -18.81 16.18 12.71
C LEU A 663 -18.96 15.68 11.27
N THR A 664 -20.10 15.09 10.93
CA THR A 664 -20.41 14.64 9.57
C THR A 664 -20.50 15.82 8.61
N LEU A 665 -21.16 16.92 8.98
CA LEU A 665 -21.22 18.12 8.14
C LEU A 665 -19.84 18.71 7.86
N ASN A 666 -18.94 18.70 8.85
CA ASN A 666 -17.54 19.07 8.66
C ASN A 666 -16.81 18.15 7.67
N THR A 667 -17.11 16.86 7.69
CA THR A 667 -16.57 15.87 6.73
C THR A 667 -17.06 16.14 5.30
N VAL A 668 -18.35 16.41 5.13
CA VAL A 668 -18.92 16.76 3.82
C VAL A 668 -18.36 18.10 3.33
N GLY A 669 -18.23 19.10 4.21
CA GLY A 669 -17.64 20.41 3.90
C GLY A 669 -16.21 20.29 3.37
N LEU A 670 -15.37 19.50 4.04
CA LEU A 670 -14.00 19.25 3.60
C LEU A 670 -13.98 18.55 2.23
N ALA A 671 -14.83 17.54 2.03
CA ALA A 671 -14.96 16.87 0.74
C ALA A 671 -15.46 17.82 -0.38
N SER A 672 -16.41 18.71 -0.09
CA SER A 672 -16.87 19.75 -1.02
C SER A 672 -15.74 20.71 -1.41
N SER A 673 -14.91 21.13 -0.45
CA SER A 673 -13.73 21.97 -0.72
C SER A 673 -12.77 21.30 -1.70
N THR A 674 -12.42 20.03 -1.45
CA THR A 674 -11.48 19.31 -2.31
C THR A 674 -12.04 19.07 -3.71
N LEU A 675 -13.36 18.90 -3.83
CA LEU A 675 -14.05 18.80 -5.13
C LEU A 675 -14.30 20.15 -5.82
N GLY A 676 -13.78 21.27 -5.27
CA GLY A 676 -13.90 22.60 -5.85
C GLY A 676 -15.26 23.28 -5.63
N LYS A 677 -16.16 22.70 -4.84
CA LYS A 677 -17.49 23.25 -4.51
C LYS A 677 -17.40 24.17 -3.29
N LEU A 678 -16.63 25.25 -3.41
CA LEU A 678 -16.25 26.11 -2.28
C LEU A 678 -17.45 26.79 -1.60
N GLU A 679 -18.43 27.28 -2.34
CA GLU A 679 -19.66 27.86 -1.75
C GLU A 679 -20.49 26.83 -0.99
N GLN A 680 -20.52 25.59 -1.49
CA GLN A 680 -21.22 24.50 -0.82
C GLN A 680 -20.49 24.09 0.48
N SER A 681 -19.16 24.03 0.42
CA SER A 681 -18.31 23.80 1.59
C SER A 681 -18.57 24.84 2.70
N ILE A 682 -18.67 26.12 2.35
CA ILE A 682 -18.99 27.18 3.32
C ILE A 682 -20.35 26.93 3.99
N LYS A 683 -21.38 26.54 3.24
CA LYS A 683 -22.71 26.24 3.81
C LYS A 683 -22.67 25.05 4.76
N GLU A 684 -21.93 23.99 4.39
CA GLU A 684 -21.82 22.77 5.18
C GLU A 684 -21.05 23.02 6.49
N HIS A 685 -19.93 23.75 6.43
CA HIS A 685 -19.19 24.17 7.63
C HIS A 685 -19.97 25.18 8.48
N GLN A 686 -20.72 26.11 7.88
CA GLN A 686 -21.57 27.02 8.64
C GLN A 686 -22.66 26.26 9.41
N ALA A 687 -23.31 25.28 8.78
CA ALA A 687 -24.28 24.43 9.45
C ALA A 687 -23.65 23.61 10.60
N ALA A 688 -22.43 23.10 10.39
CA ALA A 688 -21.67 22.43 11.45
C ALA A 688 -21.36 23.38 12.62
N TYR A 689 -20.92 24.60 12.32
CA TYR A 689 -20.62 25.64 13.31
C TYR A 689 -21.85 26.02 14.14
N ASP A 690 -23.01 26.20 13.50
CA ASP A 690 -24.24 26.61 14.18
C ASP A 690 -24.71 25.52 15.16
N ILE A 691 -24.64 24.25 14.77
CA ILE A 691 -24.96 23.12 15.67
C ILE A 691 -23.93 23.03 16.81
N ALA A 692 -22.64 23.09 16.49
CA ALA A 692 -21.56 23.03 17.48
C ALA A 692 -21.65 24.18 18.50
N LYS A 693 -22.04 25.38 18.07
CA LYS A 693 -22.28 26.54 18.93
C LYS A 693 -23.43 26.30 19.91
N VAL A 694 -24.54 25.73 19.45
CA VAL A 694 -25.67 25.36 20.34
C VAL A 694 -25.23 24.31 21.37
N MET A 695 -24.36 23.38 20.97
CA MET A 695 -23.82 22.33 21.84
C MET A 695 -22.62 22.77 22.68
N ASN A 696 -22.12 24.00 22.50
CA ASN A 696 -20.93 24.55 23.14
C ASN A 696 -19.65 23.69 22.92
N ASP A 697 -19.52 23.05 21.75
CA ASP A 697 -18.31 22.33 21.35
C ASP A 697 -17.37 23.28 20.60
N LYS A 698 -16.45 23.88 21.34
CA LYS A 698 -15.45 24.83 20.82
C LYS A 698 -14.47 24.19 19.83
N ARG A 699 -14.14 22.91 19.99
CA ARG A 699 -13.25 22.20 19.06
C ARG A 699 -13.90 22.06 17.69
N ALA A 700 -15.17 21.66 17.67
CA ALA A 700 -15.94 21.54 16.45
C ALA A 700 -16.21 22.90 15.78
N MET A 701 -16.47 23.95 16.57
CA MET A 701 -16.59 25.32 16.08
C MET A 701 -15.29 25.78 15.40
N THR A 702 -14.13 25.54 16.03
CA THR A 702 -12.81 25.87 15.50
C THR A 702 -12.53 25.15 14.18
N PHE A 703 -12.87 23.86 14.08
CA PHE A 703 -12.73 23.12 12.82
C PHE A 703 -13.63 23.67 11.70
N ALA A 704 -14.88 24.00 12.00
CA ALA A 704 -15.79 24.58 11.01
C ALA A 704 -15.31 25.96 10.52
N LEU A 705 -14.78 26.80 11.42
CA LEU A 705 -14.16 28.08 11.06
C LEU A 705 -12.96 27.90 10.14
N LEU A 706 -12.16 26.86 10.37
CA LEU A 706 -11.06 26.51 9.49
C LEU A 706 -11.54 26.13 8.08
N GLY A 707 -12.53 25.26 7.98
CA GLY A 707 -13.10 24.87 6.68
C GLY A 707 -13.62 26.07 5.88
N MET A 708 -14.35 26.98 6.55
CA MET A 708 -14.82 28.24 5.93
C MET A 708 -13.66 29.17 5.54
N LEU A 709 -12.62 29.27 6.36
CA LEU A 709 -11.42 30.06 6.04
C LEU A 709 -10.80 29.60 4.71
N ILE A 710 -10.53 28.30 4.58
CA ILE A 710 -9.89 27.75 3.38
C ILE A 710 -10.78 27.95 2.15
N ALA A 711 -12.09 27.72 2.28
CA ALA A 711 -13.03 27.95 1.18
C ALA A 711 -13.12 29.43 0.76
N ASN A 712 -13.14 30.36 1.72
CA ASN A 712 -13.15 31.80 1.43
C ASN A 712 -11.84 32.27 0.78
N VAL A 713 -10.68 31.74 1.21
CA VAL A 713 -9.40 31.98 0.52
C VAL A 713 -9.47 31.50 -0.93
N GLY A 714 -9.98 30.29 -1.17
CA GLY A 714 -10.15 29.75 -2.52
C GLY A 714 -11.08 30.57 -3.42
N LEU A 715 -12.07 31.26 -2.83
CA LEU A 715 -12.97 32.19 -3.54
C LEU A 715 -12.42 33.62 -3.68
N GLY A 716 -11.24 33.92 -3.14
CA GLY A 716 -10.70 35.27 -3.10
C GLY A 716 -11.43 36.24 -2.16
N LYS A 717 -12.25 35.71 -1.23
CA LYS A 717 -13.00 36.47 -0.22
C LYS A 717 -12.11 36.75 1.00
N VAL A 718 -11.13 37.63 0.81
CA VAL A 718 -10.04 37.86 1.77
C VAL A 718 -10.54 38.42 3.10
N GLU A 719 -11.57 39.27 3.10
CA GLU A 719 -12.13 39.85 4.33
C GLU A 719 -12.89 38.80 5.15
N GLU A 720 -13.73 37.99 4.51
CA GLU A 720 -14.44 36.89 5.15
C GLU A 720 -13.48 35.84 5.69
N ALA A 721 -12.44 35.49 4.92
CA ALA A 721 -11.35 34.64 5.37
C ALA A 721 -10.67 35.21 6.63
N ALA A 722 -10.32 36.49 6.64
CA ALA A 722 -9.71 37.13 7.81
C ALA A 722 -10.64 37.10 9.04
N ASN A 723 -11.95 37.28 8.85
CA ASN A 723 -12.93 37.17 9.93
C ASN A 723 -13.00 35.74 10.50
N ASN A 724 -13.00 34.72 9.63
CA ASN A 724 -12.94 33.32 10.06
C ASN A 724 -11.66 33.01 10.85
N LEU A 725 -10.49 33.51 10.40
CA LEU A 725 -9.22 33.32 11.10
C LEU A 725 -9.21 34.02 12.48
N ASN A 726 -9.72 35.24 12.58
CA ASN A 726 -9.80 35.96 13.86
C ASN A 726 -10.68 35.21 14.87
N ALA A 727 -11.83 34.70 14.43
CA ALA A 727 -12.69 33.87 15.26
C ALA A 727 -12.01 32.54 15.65
N TYR A 728 -11.30 31.91 14.71
CA TYR A 728 -10.54 30.67 14.97
C TYR A 728 -9.50 30.90 16.08
N LEU A 729 -8.69 31.95 15.95
CA LEU A 729 -7.62 32.26 16.91
C LEU A 729 -8.17 32.65 18.29
N LEU A 730 -9.39 33.18 18.37
CA LEU A 730 -10.06 33.46 19.64
C LEU A 730 -10.42 32.17 20.39
N PHE A 731 -10.91 31.15 19.69
CA PHE A 731 -11.30 29.87 20.31
C PHE A 731 -10.11 28.91 20.53
N CYS A 732 -9.05 29.04 19.73
CA CYS A 732 -7.93 28.11 19.72
C CYS A 732 -7.30 27.84 21.12
N PRO A 733 -7.05 28.84 21.99
CA PRO A 733 -6.52 28.59 23.33
C PRO A 733 -7.46 27.77 24.23
N GLU A 734 -8.77 27.87 24.01
CA GLU A 734 -9.79 27.19 24.80
C GLU A 734 -9.99 25.73 24.37
N VAL A 735 -9.52 25.35 23.18
CA VAL A 735 -9.55 23.96 22.67
C VAL A 735 -8.48 23.09 23.36
N GLY A 736 -7.35 23.68 23.75
CA GLY A 736 -6.28 22.96 24.45
C GLY A 736 -5.58 21.88 23.62
N SER A 737 -5.46 22.08 22.30
CA SER A 737 -4.79 21.14 21.38
C SER A 737 -3.74 21.85 20.54
N ASP A 738 -2.50 21.36 20.64
CA ASP A 738 -1.35 21.88 19.89
C ASP A 738 -1.53 21.75 18.38
N PHE A 739 -2.28 20.75 17.92
CA PHE A 739 -2.67 20.59 16.52
C PHE A 739 -3.39 21.83 15.99
N TYR A 740 -4.43 22.29 16.69
CA TYR A 740 -5.17 23.48 16.30
C TYR A 740 -4.34 24.76 16.44
N VAL A 741 -3.45 24.83 17.44
CA VAL A 741 -2.54 25.98 17.58
C VAL A 741 -1.58 26.05 16.40
N ALA A 742 -0.95 24.93 16.04
CA ALA A 742 -0.05 24.85 14.90
C ALA A 742 -0.76 25.18 13.60
N PHE A 743 -1.95 24.60 13.38
CA PHE A 743 -2.75 24.91 12.20
C PHE A 743 -3.15 26.39 12.16
N GLY A 744 -3.46 27.01 13.31
CA GLY A 744 -3.72 28.45 13.39
C GLY A 744 -2.54 29.29 12.89
N HIS A 745 -1.31 28.87 13.17
CA HIS A 745 -0.11 29.47 12.63
C HIS A 745 0.06 29.22 11.12
N THR A 746 -0.22 28.01 10.63
CA THR A 746 -0.25 27.70 9.19
C THR A 746 -1.25 28.59 8.46
N ALA A 747 -2.47 28.70 8.99
CA ALA A 747 -3.54 29.54 8.46
C ALA A 747 -3.18 31.04 8.43
N ARG A 748 -2.47 31.53 9.47
CA ARG A 748 -1.88 32.88 9.44
C ARG A 748 -0.85 33.04 8.33
N GLY A 749 0.00 32.03 8.13
CA GLY A 749 0.96 31.98 7.02
C GLY A 749 0.28 32.12 5.66
N ILE A 750 -0.81 31.37 5.45
CA ILE A 750 -1.63 31.45 4.23
C ILE A 750 -2.20 32.86 4.05
N MET A 751 -2.80 33.44 5.10
CA MET A 751 -3.38 34.79 5.02
C MET A 751 -2.35 35.88 4.77
N HIS A 752 -1.15 35.77 5.34
CA HIS A 752 -0.04 36.68 5.05
C HIS A 752 0.40 36.56 3.58
N LEU A 753 0.50 35.35 3.02
CA LEU A 753 0.80 35.16 1.60
C LEU A 753 -0.27 35.77 0.69
N VAL A 754 -1.55 35.57 0.99
CA VAL A 754 -2.67 36.18 0.24
C VAL A 754 -2.57 37.71 0.22
N LYS A 755 -2.05 38.32 1.29
CA LYS A 755 -1.81 39.77 1.39
C LYS A 755 -0.46 40.23 0.83
N GLY A 756 0.41 39.31 0.40
CA GLY A 756 1.77 39.61 -0.06
C GLY A 756 2.79 39.90 1.05
N GLU A 757 2.47 39.59 2.31
CA GLU A 757 3.29 39.88 3.50
C GLU A 757 4.28 38.75 3.80
N LEU A 758 5.32 38.60 2.97
CA LEU A 758 6.23 37.44 3.01
C LEU A 758 6.93 37.21 4.37
N ASP A 759 7.36 38.27 5.06
CA ASP A 759 8.04 38.15 6.36
C ASP A 759 7.08 37.70 7.47
N GLY A 760 5.83 38.16 7.41
CA GLY A 760 4.76 37.70 8.31
C GLY A 760 4.42 36.24 8.07
N ALA A 761 4.35 35.84 6.80
CA ALA A 761 4.10 34.46 6.40
C ALA A 761 5.21 33.53 6.88
N GLN A 762 6.48 33.90 6.67
CA GLN A 762 7.63 33.10 7.10
C GLN A 762 7.59 32.83 8.61
N LYS A 763 7.44 33.89 9.41
CA LYS A 763 7.36 33.76 10.88
C LYS A 763 6.21 32.84 11.30
N ALA A 764 5.05 32.97 10.65
CA ALA A 764 3.90 32.16 10.98
C ALA A 764 4.15 30.66 10.68
N TYR A 765 4.68 30.32 9.51
CA TYR A 765 5.01 28.93 9.18
C TYR A 765 6.14 28.36 10.03
N GLU A 766 7.17 29.14 10.38
CA GLU A 766 8.23 28.70 11.29
C GLU A 766 7.67 28.35 12.68
N GLN A 767 6.74 29.16 13.21
CA GLN A 767 6.07 28.86 14.47
C GLN A 767 5.20 27.60 14.38
N ALA A 768 4.45 27.43 13.27
CA ALA A 768 3.68 26.21 13.03
C ALA A 768 4.57 24.97 13.02
N LEU A 769 5.70 25.03 12.31
CA LEU A 769 6.61 23.92 12.11
C LEU A 769 7.29 23.48 13.41
N ILE A 770 7.59 24.41 14.33
CA ILE A 770 8.11 24.09 15.67
C ILE A 770 7.12 23.20 16.42
N ILE A 771 5.83 23.56 16.40
CA ILE A 771 4.79 22.81 17.11
C ILE A 771 4.53 21.47 16.40
N GLN A 772 4.41 21.46 15.07
CA GLN A 772 4.18 20.26 14.25
C GLN A 772 5.27 19.21 14.45
N ASN A 773 6.54 19.63 14.54
CA ASN A 773 7.65 18.72 14.82
C ASN A 773 7.61 18.14 16.25
N ALA A 774 7.02 18.87 17.21
CA ALA A 774 6.87 18.40 18.58
C ALA A 774 5.72 17.39 18.75
N ILE A 775 4.65 17.49 17.96
CA ILE A 775 3.49 16.56 17.94
C ILE A 775 3.52 15.56 16.76
N PRO A 776 4.70 15.26 16.23
CA PRO A 776 4.95 14.68 14.89
C PRO A 776 3.83 14.76 13.82
N ASP A 777 3.18 15.91 13.64
CA ASP A 777 2.17 16.14 12.60
C ASP A 777 2.85 16.29 11.23
N ARG A 778 2.89 15.20 10.45
CA ARG A 778 3.60 15.17 9.16
C ARG A 778 2.83 15.85 8.06
N GLU A 779 1.50 15.70 8.03
CA GLU A 779 0.64 16.39 7.09
C GLU A 779 0.78 17.91 7.26
N GLY A 780 0.53 18.42 8.48
CA GLY A 780 0.65 19.85 8.75
C GLY A 780 2.07 20.37 8.60
N GLY A 781 3.08 19.60 9.03
CA GLY A 781 4.49 19.93 8.82
C GLY A 781 4.85 20.05 7.33
N GLY A 782 4.33 19.16 6.50
CA GLY A 782 4.43 19.22 5.05
C GLY A 782 3.80 20.49 4.46
N LEU A 783 2.61 20.89 4.94
CA LEU A 783 1.95 22.12 4.52
C LEU A 783 2.77 23.37 4.87
N SER A 784 3.27 23.49 6.10
CA SER A 784 4.09 24.61 6.55
C SER A 784 5.43 24.69 5.80
N LEU A 785 6.08 23.53 5.58
CA LEU A 785 7.30 23.46 4.77
C LEU A 785 7.06 23.87 3.32
N GLY A 786 5.95 23.46 2.73
CA GLY A 786 5.53 23.90 1.40
C GLY A 786 5.32 25.42 1.35
N GLY A 787 4.71 26.02 2.38
CA GLY A 787 4.58 27.47 2.51
C GLY A 787 5.92 28.20 2.60
N LEU A 788 6.87 27.68 3.40
CA LEU A 788 8.24 28.22 3.48
C LEU A 788 9.02 28.07 2.18
N ALA A 789 8.83 26.97 1.47
CA ALA A 789 9.44 26.72 0.17
C ALA A 789 8.92 27.72 -0.88
N LEU A 790 7.61 27.99 -0.88
CA LEU A 790 7.00 29.01 -1.74
C LEU A 790 7.58 30.40 -1.45
N ILE A 791 7.78 30.77 -0.18
CA ILE A 791 8.40 32.04 0.20
C ILE A 791 9.85 32.12 -0.32
N SER A 792 10.64 31.06 -0.17
CA SER A 792 12.00 30.98 -0.76
C SER A 792 11.95 31.15 -2.28
N SER A 793 10.99 30.52 -2.97
CA SER A 793 10.81 30.69 -4.42
C SER A 793 10.48 32.12 -4.81
N LEU A 794 9.55 32.77 -4.11
CA LEU A 794 9.14 34.16 -4.37
C LEU A 794 10.27 35.16 -4.13
N ARG A 795 11.25 34.84 -3.27
CA ARG A 795 12.46 35.64 -3.06
C ARG A 795 13.59 35.34 -4.04
N GLY A 796 13.41 34.39 -4.96
CA GLY A 796 14.43 33.95 -5.92
C GLY A 796 15.45 32.94 -5.36
N ASN A 797 15.24 32.43 -4.14
CA ASN A 797 16.11 31.42 -3.51
C ASN A 797 15.70 30.00 -3.98
N TYR A 798 15.86 29.70 -5.27
CA TYR A 798 15.33 28.48 -5.88
C TYR A 798 15.88 27.18 -5.29
N GLN A 799 17.19 27.12 -5.01
CA GLN A 799 17.79 25.93 -4.40
C GLN A 799 17.22 25.65 -3.01
N GLU A 800 17.07 26.71 -2.21
CA GLU A 800 16.50 26.63 -0.86
C GLU A 800 15.02 26.19 -0.90
N ALA A 801 14.27 26.68 -1.89
CA ALA A 801 12.88 26.27 -2.13
C ALA A 801 12.79 24.78 -2.47
N ILE A 802 13.63 24.28 -3.39
CA ILE A 802 13.66 22.87 -3.79
C ILE A 802 13.97 21.96 -2.60
N GLU A 803 14.96 22.30 -1.77
CA GLU A 803 15.28 21.48 -0.59
C GLU A 803 14.13 21.43 0.41
N LYS A 804 13.46 22.56 0.68
CA LYS A 804 12.27 22.56 1.56
C LYS A 804 11.11 21.77 0.96
N TYR A 805 10.85 21.90 -0.35
CA TYR A 805 9.82 21.11 -1.01
C TYR A 805 10.14 19.61 -1.01
N ARG A 806 11.40 19.19 -1.12
CA ARG A 806 11.78 17.77 -1.00
C ARG A 806 11.47 17.20 0.38
N VAL A 807 11.70 17.98 1.44
CA VAL A 807 11.34 17.56 2.80
C VAL A 807 9.82 17.48 2.94
N ALA A 808 9.07 18.46 2.42
CA ALA A 808 7.61 18.43 2.41
C ALA A 808 7.06 17.20 1.64
N LEU A 809 7.63 16.93 0.46
CA LEU A 809 7.28 15.79 -0.39
C LEU A 809 7.48 14.47 0.36
N HIS A 810 8.60 14.33 1.06
CA HIS A 810 8.88 13.15 1.88
C HIS A 810 7.83 12.96 2.98
N SER A 811 7.39 14.04 3.65
CA SER A 811 6.33 13.98 4.65
C SER A 811 5.01 13.44 4.06
N PHE A 812 4.58 13.96 2.91
CA PHE A 812 3.33 13.52 2.25
C PHE A 812 3.40 12.09 1.73
N ILE A 813 4.52 11.67 1.13
CA ILE A 813 4.76 10.28 0.74
C ILE A 813 4.68 9.36 1.96
N THR A 814 5.27 9.77 3.08
CA THR A 814 5.35 8.93 4.28
C THR A 814 3.99 8.77 4.95
N ILE A 815 3.16 9.82 4.99
CA ILE A 815 1.80 9.74 5.55
C ILE A 815 0.79 9.13 4.57
N GLY A 816 1.13 9.11 3.27
CA GLY A 816 0.28 8.57 2.21
C GLY A 816 -0.72 9.57 1.64
N ASP A 817 -0.46 10.88 1.77
CA ASP A 817 -1.26 11.93 1.13
C ASP A 817 -0.80 12.15 -0.31
N ARG A 818 -1.43 11.40 -1.22
CA ARG A 818 -1.08 11.43 -2.64
C ARG A 818 -1.52 12.73 -3.33
N ALA A 819 -2.53 13.43 -2.81
CA ALA A 819 -3.00 14.68 -3.41
C ALA A 819 -2.02 15.83 -3.13
N GLU A 820 -1.54 15.92 -1.89
CA GLU A 820 -0.50 16.88 -1.52
C GLU A 820 0.86 16.52 -2.13
N GLU A 821 1.18 15.23 -2.29
CA GLU A 821 2.35 14.79 -3.05
C GLU A 821 2.33 15.37 -4.49
N ALA A 822 1.21 15.22 -5.19
CA ALA A 822 1.03 15.73 -6.54
C ALA A 822 1.20 17.26 -6.62
N ARG A 823 0.65 17.98 -5.63
CA ARG A 823 0.78 19.44 -5.53
C ARG A 823 2.23 19.87 -5.28
N ILE A 824 2.96 19.20 -4.38
CA ILE A 824 4.36 19.55 -4.12
C ILE A 824 5.25 19.26 -5.34
N LEU A 825 5.02 18.17 -6.07
CA LEU A 825 5.71 17.89 -7.33
C LEU A 825 5.46 19.01 -8.36
N GLU A 826 4.22 19.50 -8.45
CA GLU A 826 3.88 20.63 -9.31
C GLU A 826 4.65 21.90 -8.90
N GLU A 827 4.67 22.23 -7.61
CA GLU A 827 5.37 23.41 -7.09
C GLU A 827 6.89 23.33 -7.33
N ILE A 828 7.50 22.16 -7.14
CA ILE A 828 8.92 21.92 -7.48
C ILE A 828 9.15 22.19 -8.99
N ALA A 829 8.25 21.72 -9.85
CA ALA A 829 8.35 21.94 -11.28
C ALA A 829 8.30 23.42 -11.65
N TRP A 830 7.42 24.21 -11.02
CA TRP A 830 7.38 25.66 -11.17
C TRP A 830 8.69 26.34 -10.73
N VAL A 831 9.31 25.88 -9.63
CA VAL A 831 10.61 26.41 -9.20
C VAL A 831 11.70 26.12 -10.24
N PHE A 832 11.75 24.90 -10.77
CA PHE A 832 12.71 24.57 -11.84
C PHE A 832 12.49 25.41 -13.10
N LEU A 833 11.23 25.67 -13.47
CA LEU A 833 10.92 26.51 -14.63
C LEU A 833 11.36 27.97 -14.42
N LYS A 834 11.17 28.53 -13.21
CA LYS A 834 11.68 29.87 -12.83
C LYS A 834 13.21 29.92 -12.76
N ALA A 835 13.85 28.80 -12.46
CA ALA A 835 15.30 28.62 -12.48
C ALA A 835 15.85 28.26 -13.88
N GLU A 836 15.04 28.41 -14.94
CA GLU A 836 15.40 28.13 -16.34
C GLU A 836 15.83 26.68 -16.61
N ASN A 837 15.41 25.73 -15.78
CA ASN A 837 15.67 24.31 -15.95
C ASN A 837 14.41 23.58 -16.48
N ALA A 838 14.12 23.80 -17.76
CA ALA A 838 12.95 23.24 -18.45
C ALA A 838 12.90 21.69 -18.40
N LYS A 839 14.05 21.03 -18.44
CA LYS A 839 14.15 19.56 -18.39
C LYS A 839 13.63 19.01 -17.06
N GLU A 840 14.14 19.53 -15.94
CA GLU A 840 13.70 19.07 -14.62
C GLU A 840 12.25 19.51 -14.33
N ALA A 841 11.85 20.70 -14.78
CA ALA A 841 10.46 21.15 -14.69
C ALA A 841 9.51 20.16 -15.40
N ARG A 842 9.84 19.74 -16.63
CA ARG A 842 9.05 18.76 -17.39
C ARG A 842 8.89 17.45 -16.62
N ASN A 843 9.99 16.91 -16.08
CA ASN A 843 9.97 15.65 -15.34
C ASN A 843 9.00 15.72 -14.15
N HIS A 844 9.12 16.77 -13.34
CA HIS A 844 8.29 16.94 -12.15
C HIS A 844 6.82 17.23 -12.48
N PHE A 845 6.51 17.98 -13.54
CA PHE A 845 5.12 18.14 -14.01
C PHE A 845 4.53 16.82 -14.49
N LEU A 846 5.29 15.98 -15.20
CA LEU A 846 4.82 14.66 -15.61
C LEU A 846 4.60 13.71 -14.41
N GLU A 847 5.46 13.78 -13.38
CA GLU A 847 5.27 13.05 -12.13
C GLU A 847 4.04 13.56 -11.36
N SER A 848 3.84 14.87 -11.29
CA SER A 848 2.65 15.50 -10.71
C SER A 848 1.37 15.06 -11.42
N ILE A 849 1.37 15.05 -12.76
CA ILE A 849 0.25 14.54 -13.57
C ILE A 849 -0.08 13.10 -13.18
N ARG A 850 0.92 12.21 -13.10
CA ARG A 850 0.71 10.82 -12.69
C ARG A 850 0.13 10.72 -11.28
N ALA A 851 0.66 11.50 -10.33
CA ALA A 851 0.15 11.52 -8.97
C ALA A 851 -1.30 12.07 -8.91
N TYR A 852 -1.65 13.06 -9.75
CA TYR A 852 -3.02 13.54 -9.88
C TYR A 852 -3.94 12.54 -10.59
N GLU A 853 -3.45 11.77 -11.55
CA GLU A 853 -4.17 10.63 -12.15
C GLU A 853 -4.47 9.57 -11.09
N ASP A 854 -3.50 9.22 -10.22
CA ASP A 854 -3.68 8.27 -9.13
C ASP A 854 -4.75 8.70 -8.12
N VAL A 855 -4.98 10.02 -7.97
CA VAL A 855 -6.04 10.54 -7.10
C VAL A 855 -7.30 11.00 -7.84
N GLY A 856 -7.39 10.78 -9.16
CA GLY A 856 -8.54 11.19 -9.97
C GLY A 856 -8.77 12.71 -10.03
N SER A 857 -7.76 13.53 -9.76
CA SER A 857 -7.88 14.99 -9.72
C SER A 857 -7.75 15.61 -11.12
N VAL A 858 -8.87 15.74 -11.83
CA VAL A 858 -8.88 16.42 -13.15
C VAL A 858 -8.39 17.87 -13.03
N ARG A 859 -8.76 18.54 -11.92
CA ARG A 859 -8.27 19.88 -11.60
C ARG A 859 -6.74 19.93 -11.58
N GLY A 860 -6.11 19.04 -10.81
CA GLY A 860 -4.66 18.98 -10.67
C GLY A 860 -3.96 18.65 -11.98
N ILE A 861 -4.49 17.69 -12.75
CA ILE A 861 -3.99 17.36 -14.09
C ILE A 861 -4.00 18.61 -14.99
N GLY A 862 -5.10 19.38 -14.97
CA GLY A 862 -5.21 20.62 -15.74
C GLY A 862 -4.16 21.67 -15.35
N ILE A 863 -3.86 21.83 -14.05
CA ILE A 863 -2.85 22.78 -13.57
C ILE A 863 -1.44 22.33 -14.00
N ALA A 864 -1.10 21.05 -13.81
CA ALA A 864 0.20 20.52 -14.21
C ALA A 864 0.40 20.54 -15.73
N LEU A 865 -0.65 20.33 -16.53
CA LEU A 865 -0.60 20.49 -18.00
C LEU A 865 -0.31 21.94 -18.42
N LEU A 866 -0.82 22.94 -17.69
CA LEU A 866 -0.45 24.33 -17.94
C LEU A 866 1.02 24.61 -17.59
N GLY A 867 1.55 23.91 -16.58
CA GLY A 867 2.98 23.84 -16.30
C GLY A 867 3.79 23.33 -17.49
N ILE A 868 3.37 22.20 -18.08
CA ILE A 868 3.98 21.68 -19.32
C ILE A 868 3.87 22.68 -20.47
N ALA A 869 2.73 23.36 -20.64
CA ALA A 869 2.61 24.42 -21.64
C ALA A 869 3.64 25.55 -21.40
N GLY A 870 3.90 25.89 -20.14
CA GLY A 870 4.98 26.81 -19.76
C GLY A 870 6.37 26.30 -20.17
N VAL A 871 6.65 25.01 -19.95
CA VAL A 871 7.89 24.35 -20.42
C VAL A 871 8.02 24.45 -21.94
N GLU A 872 6.96 24.13 -22.70
CA GLU A 872 6.99 24.23 -24.17
C GLU A 872 7.23 25.68 -24.63
N SER A 873 6.69 26.67 -23.90
CA SER A 873 6.98 28.07 -24.20
C SER A 873 8.45 28.44 -24.01
N VAL A 874 9.10 27.93 -22.95
CA VAL A 874 10.52 28.18 -22.66
C VAL A 874 11.42 27.45 -23.66
N GLU A 875 11.01 26.26 -24.11
CA GLU A 875 11.70 25.50 -25.17
C GLU A 875 11.39 26.01 -26.60
N HIS A 876 10.82 27.20 -26.75
CA HIS A 876 10.50 27.84 -28.04
C HIS A 876 9.54 27.03 -28.92
N ARG A 877 8.55 26.38 -28.32
CA ARG A 877 7.47 25.64 -29.00
C ARG A 877 6.08 26.26 -28.71
N PRO A 878 5.85 27.52 -29.09
CA PRO A 878 4.65 28.26 -28.70
C PRO A 878 3.33 27.64 -29.20
N SER A 879 3.31 27.05 -30.41
CA SER A 879 2.10 26.38 -30.93
C SER A 879 1.71 25.16 -30.07
N LYS A 880 2.70 24.40 -29.59
CA LYS A 880 2.47 23.25 -28.71
C LYS A 880 2.00 23.70 -27.33
N ALA A 881 2.60 24.76 -26.78
CA ALA A 881 2.17 25.39 -25.53
C ALA A 881 0.69 25.78 -25.58
N ILE A 882 0.26 26.51 -26.61
CA ILE A 882 -1.12 26.99 -26.77
C ILE A 882 -2.10 25.81 -26.91
N LYS A 883 -1.75 24.76 -27.67
CA LYS A 883 -2.58 23.56 -27.82
C LYS A 883 -2.83 22.88 -26.47
N ILE A 884 -1.77 22.63 -25.70
CA ILE A 884 -1.85 21.97 -24.39
C ILE A 884 -2.66 22.83 -23.42
N ALA A 885 -2.38 24.13 -23.35
CA ALA A 885 -3.09 25.05 -22.45
C ALA A 885 -4.59 25.15 -22.76
N THR A 886 -4.94 25.19 -24.04
CA THR A 886 -6.35 25.23 -24.48
C THR A 886 -7.09 23.96 -24.09
N ALA A 887 -6.47 22.79 -24.31
CA ALA A 887 -7.06 21.50 -23.94
C ALA A 887 -7.23 21.39 -22.41
N ALA A 888 -6.19 21.75 -21.64
CA ALA A 888 -6.21 21.72 -20.18
C ALA A 888 -7.34 22.57 -19.59
N LYS A 889 -7.57 23.77 -20.14
CA LYS A 889 -8.67 24.66 -19.73
C LYS A 889 -10.04 24.05 -20.00
N LEU A 890 -10.23 23.44 -21.18
CA LEU A 890 -11.48 22.79 -21.54
C LEU A 890 -11.82 21.59 -20.65
N PHE A 891 -10.83 20.75 -20.30
CA PHE A 891 -11.07 19.63 -19.40
C PHE A 891 -11.56 20.08 -18.03
N ALA A 892 -11.01 21.18 -17.50
CA ALA A 892 -11.47 21.76 -16.26
C ALA A 892 -12.92 22.27 -16.36
N GLU A 893 -13.24 23.02 -17.43
CA GLU A 893 -14.59 23.55 -17.67
C GLU A 893 -15.64 22.45 -17.84
N GLN A 894 -15.31 21.36 -18.56
CA GLN A 894 -16.22 20.23 -18.80
C GLN A 894 -16.61 19.49 -17.52
N GLU A 895 -15.71 19.43 -16.54
CA GLU A 895 -15.96 18.80 -15.23
C GLU A 895 -16.63 19.76 -14.23
N GLY A 896 -17.04 20.95 -14.69
CA GLY A 896 -17.64 21.98 -13.83
C GLY A 896 -16.64 22.61 -12.84
N ILE A 897 -15.34 22.41 -13.07
CA ILE A 897 -14.27 22.94 -12.24
C ILE A 897 -13.89 24.31 -12.78
N VAL A 898 -14.28 25.36 -12.06
CA VAL A 898 -13.84 26.73 -12.37
C VAL A 898 -12.40 26.88 -11.90
N ASN A 899 -11.46 26.58 -12.79
CA ASN A 899 -10.08 26.98 -12.56
C ASN A 899 -9.95 28.47 -12.87
N ASN A 900 -9.84 29.27 -11.81
CA ASN A 900 -9.67 30.71 -11.92
C ASN A 900 -8.20 31.02 -12.29
N TYR A 901 -7.85 30.82 -13.56
CA TYR A 901 -6.53 31.16 -14.13
C TYR A 901 -6.39 32.69 -14.35
N GLY A 902 -6.74 33.47 -13.34
CA GLY A 902 -6.72 34.94 -13.38
C GLY A 902 -5.31 35.52 -13.48
N GLU A 903 -5.19 36.84 -13.32
CA GLU A 903 -3.89 37.53 -13.47
C GLU A 903 -2.77 37.05 -12.54
N GLY A 904 -3.09 36.40 -11.43
CA GLY A 904 -2.12 35.84 -10.47
C GLY A 904 -1.64 34.41 -10.77
N PHE A 905 -2.09 33.77 -11.85
CA PHE A 905 -1.65 32.41 -12.20
C PHE A 905 -0.19 32.39 -12.67
N GLN A 906 0.67 31.58 -12.03
CA GLN A 906 2.11 31.54 -12.32
C GLN A 906 2.43 31.17 -13.78
N GLY A 907 1.58 30.37 -14.43
CA GLY A 907 1.75 29.98 -15.84
C GLY A 907 1.36 31.06 -16.86
N LYS A 908 0.65 32.13 -16.46
CA LYS A 908 0.13 33.16 -17.37
C LYS A 908 1.25 33.83 -18.17
N ILE A 909 2.34 34.20 -17.50
CA ILE A 909 3.49 34.87 -18.13
C ILE A 909 4.05 34.02 -19.29
N TYR A 910 4.15 32.71 -19.10
CA TYR A 910 4.65 31.81 -20.13
C TYR A 910 3.68 31.65 -21.30
N LEU A 911 2.37 31.61 -21.02
CA LEU A 911 1.36 31.55 -22.08
C LEU A 911 1.28 32.86 -22.88
N ASP A 912 1.34 34.01 -22.21
CA ASP A 912 1.38 35.32 -22.87
C ASP A 912 2.64 35.42 -23.75
N ASN A 913 3.79 34.93 -23.26
CA ASN A 913 5.02 34.85 -24.03
C ASN A 913 4.90 33.92 -25.26
N ALA A 914 4.22 32.78 -25.13
CA ALA A 914 3.97 31.87 -26.25
C ALA A 914 3.06 32.51 -27.31
N MET A 915 1.99 33.19 -26.87
CA MET A 915 1.07 33.90 -27.77
C MET A 915 1.80 35.01 -28.55
N ASN A 916 2.64 35.81 -27.88
CA ASN A 916 3.39 36.88 -28.50
C ASN A 916 4.44 36.41 -29.53
N GLN A 917 4.79 35.12 -29.55
CA GLN A 917 5.73 34.53 -30.53
C GLN A 917 5.06 34.09 -31.84
N LEU A 918 3.73 34.07 -31.91
CA LEU A 918 2.97 33.61 -33.09
C LEU A 918 2.14 34.73 -33.70
N SER A 919 1.86 34.63 -35.00
CA SER A 919 0.84 35.45 -35.67
C SER A 919 -0.57 35.10 -35.20
N ASN A 920 -1.53 36.01 -35.37
CA ASN A 920 -2.93 35.77 -35.00
C ASN A 920 -3.52 34.50 -35.67
N GLU A 921 -3.18 34.24 -36.94
CA GLU A 921 -3.64 33.03 -37.64
C GLU A 921 -3.08 31.74 -37.03
N GLU A 922 -1.79 31.73 -36.66
CA GLU A 922 -1.15 30.58 -36.02
C GLU A 922 -1.68 30.34 -34.60
N GLN A 923 -2.00 31.42 -33.86
CA GLN A 923 -2.67 31.35 -32.57
C GLN A 923 -4.05 30.70 -32.70
N ASP A 924 -4.88 31.19 -33.62
CA ASP A 924 -6.23 30.67 -33.86
C ASP A 924 -6.19 29.19 -34.26
N GLN A 925 -5.25 28.80 -35.12
CA GLN A 925 -5.06 27.40 -35.51
C GLN A 925 -4.62 26.52 -34.34
N ALA A 926 -3.72 26.99 -33.49
CA ALA A 926 -3.28 26.26 -32.29
C ALA A 926 -4.43 26.10 -31.29
N ILE A 927 -5.25 27.13 -31.09
CA ILE A 927 -6.44 27.10 -30.24
C ILE A 927 -7.45 26.10 -30.80
N GLU A 928 -7.80 26.15 -32.09
CA GLU A 928 -8.73 25.19 -32.70
C GLU A 928 -8.23 23.75 -32.61
N SER A 929 -6.93 23.53 -32.80
CA SER A 929 -6.32 22.21 -32.64
C SER A 929 -6.39 21.73 -31.20
N GLY A 930 -6.12 22.60 -30.22
CA GLY A 930 -6.21 22.28 -28.79
C GLY A 930 -7.64 21.92 -28.37
N LYS A 931 -8.64 22.63 -28.89
CA LYS A 931 -10.07 22.36 -28.63
C LYS A 931 -10.53 20.95 -29.03
N LYS A 932 -9.80 20.29 -29.95
CA LYS A 932 -10.12 18.96 -30.47
C LYS A 932 -9.40 17.83 -29.75
N LEU A 933 -8.45 18.13 -28.85
CA LEU A 933 -7.67 17.10 -28.17
C LEU A 933 -8.48 16.44 -27.05
N SER A 934 -8.41 15.11 -26.96
CA SER A 934 -8.82 14.40 -25.76
C SER A 934 -7.77 14.54 -24.65
N LEU A 935 -8.14 14.21 -23.40
CA LEU A 935 -7.18 14.21 -22.28
C LEU A 935 -6.01 13.27 -22.58
N LYS A 936 -6.29 12.08 -23.14
CA LYS A 936 -5.28 11.10 -23.55
C LYS A 936 -4.33 11.68 -24.60
N ASP A 937 -4.85 12.33 -25.63
CA ASP A 937 -4.02 12.93 -26.69
C ASP A 937 -3.18 14.10 -26.16
N THR A 938 -3.74 14.87 -25.22
CA THR A 938 -3.03 15.98 -24.57
C THR A 938 -1.87 15.47 -23.71
N LEU A 939 -2.08 14.38 -22.97
CA LEU A 939 -1.03 13.74 -22.16
C LEU A 939 0.07 13.16 -23.05
N LEU A 940 -0.28 12.52 -24.16
CA LEU A 940 0.69 12.06 -25.16
C LEU A 940 1.50 13.23 -25.72
N LEU A 941 0.83 14.31 -26.13
CA LEU A 941 1.47 15.51 -26.61
C LEU A 941 2.41 16.13 -25.56
N ALA A 942 2.00 16.17 -24.29
CA ALA A 942 2.79 16.68 -23.17
C ALA A 942 4.05 15.83 -22.89
N SER A 943 3.97 14.51 -23.10
CA SER A 943 5.07 13.56 -22.88
C SER A 943 6.07 13.48 -24.03
N ALA A 944 5.67 13.85 -25.25
CA ALA A 944 6.52 13.75 -26.43
C ALA A 944 7.68 14.76 -26.36
N THR A 945 8.91 14.23 -26.27
CA THR A 945 10.15 14.94 -26.58
C THR A 945 10.60 14.52 -27.98
N GLU A 946 11.03 15.45 -28.82
CA GLU A 946 11.27 15.24 -30.26
C GLU A 946 12.37 14.23 -30.64
N SER A 947 12.96 13.50 -29.71
CA SER A 947 13.94 12.44 -30.02
C SER A 947 13.32 11.17 -30.65
N LEU A 948 12.01 11.14 -30.94
CA LEU A 948 11.31 9.99 -31.52
C LEU A 948 10.48 10.28 -32.78
N ILE A 949 10.70 11.43 -33.44
CA ILE A 949 10.12 11.69 -34.78
C ILE A 949 11.22 12.15 -35.72
N LEU A 950 12.04 11.20 -36.17
CA LEU A 950 12.77 11.26 -37.45
C LEU A 950 12.94 9.83 -37.97
#